data_AF-A0A838RLK2-F1
#
_entry.id   AF-A0A838RLK2-F1
#
_cell.length_a   1.000
_cell.length_b   1.000
_cell.length_c   1.000
_cell.angle_alpha   90.00
_cell.angle_beta   90.00
_cell.angle_gamma   90.00
#
_symmetry.space_group_name_H-M   'P 1'
#
loop_
_entity.id
_entity.type
_entity.pdbx_description
1 polymer ?
#
loop_
_entity_poly.entity_id
_entity_poly.type
_entity_poly.pdbx_seq_one_letter_code
_entity_poly.pdbx_strand_id
1 'polypeptide(L)'
;MGTFVGIDLGTTFSAVAFINREGNPEIIPTDYGRTVTPSVVYLGKGGPIVGEEAKERQALGEVEIASFFKRSMGDSQFELFFQGKSYTPVDLSALVLQHLKQVAENHLGENVTHAVITVPAYFNNMQREATIEAAGRAGLEVLSIINEPTAAAFAYGMRPTQGAQTVLVYDLGGGTFDVSVVRITESEQQVLGTGGDHNLGGKDWDDRVFGYLVQQFEETFGTDPVGDDFNQLLVKTEEAKKSLSVRESVEIRVQHEGHKGLFTLTRSQFEDLTSDLMERTQRLTEQVLGEINLSWSDLTNVLLVGGSTRMPMVRTYVERMSGRPPLTAVNPDEAVALGAAIQAAMDMEEGSALQTPLYGLAGRKKSVDVISHSLGMIAVNEAQTRYIISIIIQKNQPIPSRQARPFTLRISQRGENKLEVYMTQGESDDPMTCAYLGRYVFSDIPALAARQAILDITYAYDKNGVVNVSAVERSTGKPLSLSIEPLPSDVPDRFALPPAQNVAREHLTVYLSFDLSGSMSGAPLTEAKKAAHAFISQCDLSSTSVGLISFSDNVLVDIKACQDAKKLSKAIDGLTIGRTGGGNEAHPFDEIHKLLTGVTGVRYALVLADGVWSNQSRAIQQAKRCHEAGIEIVGVGFGGADRKFLQAISSSDEHSFFTNMNALTETFSTIAQELTEEGSISKRGGLRF
;
A
#
# COMPACT_ATOMS: atom_id res chain seq x y z
N MET A 1 30.08 -1.61 26.03
CA MET A 1 29.15 -2.10 24.98
C MET A 1 28.37 -3.23 25.59
N GLY A 2 27.06 -3.30 25.32
CA GLY A 2 26.27 -4.45 25.76
C GLY A 2 26.64 -5.70 24.96
N THR A 3 26.49 -6.88 25.57
CA THR A 3 26.68 -8.17 24.89
C THR A 3 25.57 -8.36 23.86
N PHE A 4 25.94 -8.79 22.65
CA PHE A 4 25.04 -8.95 21.50
C PHE A 4 25.04 -10.37 20.96
N VAL A 5 23.95 -10.74 20.29
CA VAL A 5 23.78 -12.04 19.62
C VAL A 5 23.06 -11.88 18.28
N GLY A 6 23.22 -12.86 17.40
CA GLY A 6 22.35 -13.07 16.25
C GLY A 6 21.32 -14.15 16.56
N ILE A 7 20.05 -13.88 16.33
CA ILE A 7 18.96 -14.82 16.60
C ILE A 7 18.23 -15.13 15.30
N ASP A 8 18.21 -16.42 14.95
CA ASP A 8 17.25 -16.96 14.00
C ASP A 8 15.97 -17.36 14.74
N LEU A 9 14.90 -16.57 14.60
CA LEU A 9 13.61 -16.85 15.23
C LEU A 9 12.75 -17.65 14.26
N GLY A 10 12.97 -18.94 14.06
CA GLY A 10 12.24 -19.69 13.03
C GLY A 10 10.84 -20.18 13.46
N THR A 11 10.03 -20.59 12.47
CA THR A 11 8.65 -21.07 12.70
C THR A 11 8.59 -22.36 13.51
N THR A 12 9.56 -23.27 13.31
CA THR A 12 9.60 -24.59 13.97
C THR A 12 10.80 -24.74 14.88
N PHE A 13 11.93 -24.16 14.48
CA PHE A 13 13.17 -24.17 15.25
C PHE A 13 13.77 -22.78 15.20
N SER A 14 14.40 -22.37 16.31
CA SER A 14 15.15 -21.13 16.43
C SER A 14 16.60 -21.44 16.80
N ALA A 15 17.52 -20.56 16.47
CA ALA A 15 18.93 -20.68 16.80
C ALA A 15 19.49 -19.35 17.28
N VAL A 16 20.52 -19.40 18.11
CA VAL A 16 21.23 -18.21 18.60
C VAL A 16 22.73 -18.40 18.35
N ALA A 17 23.37 -17.33 17.88
CA ALA A 17 24.78 -17.31 17.53
C ALA A 17 25.46 -16.06 18.11
N PHE A 18 26.76 -16.15 18.30
CA PHE A 18 27.59 -15.04 18.77
C PHE A 18 28.90 -14.96 17.97
N ILE A 19 29.63 -13.87 18.14
CA ILE A 19 30.98 -13.74 17.61
C ILE A 19 31.97 -14.09 18.71
N ASN A 20 32.80 -15.11 18.46
CA ASN A 20 33.85 -15.53 19.40
C ASN A 20 35.00 -14.51 19.46
N ARG A 21 35.98 -14.75 20.35
CA ARG A 21 37.11 -13.83 20.56
C ARG A 21 38.02 -13.71 19.34
N GLU A 22 38.04 -14.73 18.50
CA GLU A 22 38.78 -14.80 17.24
C GLU A 22 38.06 -14.08 16.09
N GLY A 23 36.84 -13.57 16.31
CA GLY A 23 36.04 -12.87 15.32
C GLY A 23 35.24 -13.79 14.39
N ASN A 24 35.08 -15.07 14.74
CA ASN A 24 34.29 -16.02 13.96
C ASN A 24 32.87 -16.18 14.56
N PRO A 25 31.84 -16.32 13.72
CA PRO A 25 30.49 -16.63 14.19
C PRO A 25 30.40 -18.10 14.64
N GLU A 26 29.78 -18.33 15.79
CA GLU A 26 29.53 -19.66 16.36
C GLU A 26 28.10 -19.78 16.89
N ILE A 27 27.51 -20.97 16.75
CA ILE A 27 26.21 -21.30 17.34
C ILE A 27 26.38 -21.54 18.84
N ILE A 28 25.46 -20.98 19.63
CA ILE A 28 25.34 -21.31 21.05
C ILE A 28 24.47 -22.58 21.16
N PRO A 29 24.99 -23.70 21.71
CA PRO A 29 24.22 -24.92 21.87
C PRO A 29 23.12 -24.74 22.93
N THR A 30 22.02 -25.47 22.76
CA THR A 30 20.96 -25.58 23.78
C THR A 30 21.46 -26.31 25.02
N ASP A 31 20.69 -26.28 26.11
CA ASP A 31 20.98 -27.04 27.33
C ASP A 31 21.08 -28.56 27.08
N TYR A 32 20.53 -29.04 25.95
CA TYR A 32 20.58 -30.44 25.50
C TYR A 32 21.71 -30.72 24.48
N GLY A 33 22.59 -29.75 24.24
CA GLY A 33 23.70 -29.85 23.28
C GLY A 33 23.26 -29.85 21.81
N ARG A 34 22.05 -29.39 21.50
CA ARG A 34 21.56 -29.20 20.13
C ARG A 34 21.97 -27.83 19.60
N THR A 35 22.01 -27.66 18.29
CA THR A 35 22.32 -26.36 17.66
C THR A 35 21.08 -25.51 17.40
N VAL A 36 19.89 -26.09 17.57
CA VAL A 36 18.59 -25.42 17.37
C VAL A 36 17.63 -25.78 18.50
N THR A 37 16.79 -24.82 18.88
CA THR A 37 15.74 -24.93 19.90
C THR A 37 14.38 -25.02 19.23
N PRO A 38 13.50 -25.98 19.57
CA PRO A 38 12.12 -25.99 19.05
C PRO A 38 11.36 -24.69 19.40
N SER A 39 10.71 -24.07 18.43
CA SER A 39 9.80 -22.93 18.63
C SER A 39 8.43 -23.41 19.13
N VAL A 40 8.44 -24.11 20.27
CA VAL A 40 7.26 -24.70 20.93
C VAL A 40 7.20 -24.18 22.35
N VAL A 41 6.01 -23.78 22.78
CA VAL A 41 5.74 -23.25 24.12
C VAL A 41 4.66 -24.10 24.78
N TYR A 42 4.95 -24.63 25.96
CA TYR A 42 3.97 -25.25 26.83
C TYR A 42 3.50 -24.22 27.88
N LEU A 43 2.19 -24.08 28.04
CA LEU A 43 1.52 -23.04 28.84
C LEU A 43 0.71 -23.61 30.00
N GLY A 44 1.12 -24.78 30.51
CA GLY A 44 0.41 -25.44 31.58
C GLY A 44 0.74 -24.96 32.99
N LYS A 45 0.34 -25.77 33.97
CA LYS A 45 0.51 -25.45 35.40
C LYS A 45 1.98 -25.48 35.79
N GLY A 46 2.52 -24.35 36.22
CA GLY A 46 3.94 -24.20 36.62
C GLY A 46 4.67 -23.04 35.94
N GLY A 47 4.05 -22.45 34.91
CA GLY A 47 4.63 -21.38 34.11
C GLY A 47 5.01 -21.86 32.70
N PRO A 48 5.35 -20.93 31.80
CA PRO A 48 5.70 -21.26 30.43
C PRO A 48 7.01 -22.06 30.37
N ILE A 49 7.00 -23.14 29.59
CA ILE A 49 8.18 -23.95 29.26
C ILE A 49 8.38 -23.83 27.74
N VAL A 50 9.63 -23.68 27.30
CA VAL A 50 9.97 -23.44 25.89
C VAL A 50 11.00 -24.48 25.43
N GLY A 51 10.99 -24.82 24.14
CA GLY A 51 12.04 -25.62 23.54
C GLY A 51 11.79 -27.12 23.60
N GLU A 52 12.85 -27.88 23.85
CA GLU A 52 12.84 -29.35 23.82
C GLU A 52 11.85 -29.93 24.83
N GLU A 53 11.80 -29.43 26.06
CA GLU A 53 10.85 -29.94 27.06
C GLU A 53 9.39 -29.70 26.61
N ALA A 54 9.08 -28.53 26.04
CA ALA A 54 7.76 -28.26 25.49
C ALA A 54 7.42 -29.19 24.31
N LYS A 55 8.41 -29.50 23.46
CA LYS A 55 8.26 -30.45 22.35
C LYS A 55 8.04 -31.88 22.83
N GLU A 56 8.71 -32.30 23.90
CA GLU A 56 8.49 -33.61 24.54
C GLU A 56 7.07 -33.72 25.10
N ARG A 57 6.56 -32.67 25.77
CA ARG A 57 5.18 -32.61 26.24
C ARG A 57 4.17 -32.67 25.09
N GLN A 58 4.46 -32.00 23.97
CA GLN A 58 3.68 -32.12 22.75
C GLN A 58 3.62 -33.57 22.25
N ALA A 59 4.75 -34.29 22.27
CA ALA A 59 4.83 -35.70 21.86
C ALA A 59 4.05 -36.64 22.80
N LEU A 60 3.94 -36.27 24.08
CA LEU A 60 3.10 -36.97 25.07
C LEU A 60 1.61 -36.68 24.93
N GLY A 61 1.20 -35.77 24.04
CA GLY A 61 -0.19 -35.40 23.81
C GLY A 61 -0.73 -34.33 24.76
N GLU A 62 0.13 -33.58 25.46
CA GLU A 62 -0.35 -32.47 26.28
C GLU A 62 -1.03 -31.39 25.41
N VAL A 63 -2.15 -30.84 25.89
CA VAL A 63 -3.00 -29.94 25.10
C VAL A 63 -2.62 -28.47 25.20
N GLU A 64 -1.88 -28.08 26.24
CA GLU A 64 -1.50 -26.68 26.53
C GLU A 64 -0.26 -26.25 25.75
N ILE A 65 -0.25 -26.56 24.46
CA ILE A 65 0.90 -26.39 23.55
C ILE A 65 0.58 -25.33 22.52
N ALA A 66 1.49 -24.37 22.37
CA ALA A 66 1.53 -23.42 21.27
C ALA A 66 2.72 -23.75 20.37
N SER A 67 2.47 -23.89 19.07
CA SER A 67 3.48 -24.14 18.04
C SER A 67 3.06 -23.48 16.72
N PHE A 68 4.01 -23.26 15.80
CA PHE A 68 3.77 -22.63 14.48
C PHE A 68 3.16 -21.21 14.52
N PHE A 69 3.13 -20.55 15.68
CA PHE A 69 2.53 -19.22 15.87
C PHE A 69 3.27 -18.12 15.09
N LYS A 70 4.51 -18.34 14.62
CA LYS A 70 5.21 -17.40 13.73
C LYS A 70 4.42 -17.15 12.43
N ARG A 71 3.64 -18.12 11.95
CA ARG A 71 2.75 -17.96 10.77
C ARG A 71 1.67 -16.90 10.99
N SER A 72 1.32 -16.64 12.25
CA SER A 72 0.32 -15.66 12.65
C SER A 72 0.96 -14.34 13.11
N MET A 73 2.27 -14.15 12.96
CA MET A 73 2.90 -12.87 13.29
C MET A 73 2.24 -11.71 12.53
N GLY A 74 2.00 -10.60 13.23
CA GLY A 74 1.28 -9.45 12.67
C GLY A 74 -0.24 -9.63 12.53
N ASP A 75 -0.80 -10.79 12.86
CA ASP A 75 -2.25 -11.01 12.88
C ASP A 75 -2.85 -10.60 14.24
N SER A 76 -3.60 -9.50 14.24
CA SER A 76 -4.29 -8.98 15.43
C SER A 76 -5.49 -9.82 15.89
N GLN A 77 -5.97 -10.77 15.07
CA GLN A 77 -7.12 -11.61 15.40
C GLN A 77 -6.73 -12.96 15.99
N PHE A 78 -5.46 -13.34 15.91
CA PHE A 78 -4.98 -14.60 16.44
C PHE A 78 -4.67 -14.49 17.94
N GLU A 79 -5.36 -15.29 18.73
CA GLU A 79 -5.12 -15.43 20.17
C GLU A 79 -5.29 -16.87 20.63
N LEU A 80 -4.41 -17.33 21.52
CA LEU A 80 -4.54 -18.61 22.21
C LEU A 80 -4.92 -18.39 23.67
N PHE A 81 -5.93 -19.12 24.14
CA PHE A 81 -6.39 -19.01 25.52
C PHE A 81 -6.00 -20.24 26.34
N PHE A 82 -5.07 -20.07 27.28
CA PHE A 82 -4.62 -21.13 28.19
C PHE A 82 -4.58 -20.63 29.64
N GLN A 83 -5.02 -21.47 30.58
CA GLN A 83 -4.97 -21.17 32.02
C GLN A 83 -5.55 -19.79 32.40
N GLY A 84 -6.63 -19.35 31.73
CA GLY A 84 -7.27 -18.06 32.03
C GLY A 84 -6.58 -16.83 31.43
N LYS A 85 -5.56 -17.01 30.58
CA LYS A 85 -4.78 -15.94 29.93
C LYS A 85 -4.83 -16.08 28.42
N SER A 86 -4.89 -14.94 27.73
CA SER A 86 -4.72 -14.86 26.27
C SER A 86 -3.25 -14.64 25.92
N TYR A 87 -2.79 -15.28 24.86
CA TYR A 87 -1.44 -15.16 24.30
C TYR A 87 -1.52 -14.86 22.81
N THR A 88 -0.92 -13.74 22.42
CA THR A 88 -0.74 -13.35 21.02
C THR A 88 0.51 -14.03 20.42
N PRO A 89 0.69 -14.01 19.10
CA PRO A 89 1.94 -14.47 18.46
C PRO A 89 3.18 -13.70 18.96
N VAL A 90 3.00 -12.43 19.31
CA VAL A 90 4.04 -11.57 19.90
C VAL A 90 4.42 -12.07 21.30
N ASP A 91 3.43 -12.43 22.13
CA ASP A 91 3.69 -13.00 23.47
C ASP A 91 4.46 -14.32 23.38
N LEU A 92 4.02 -15.22 22.50
CA LEU A 92 4.63 -16.53 22.32
C LEU A 92 6.06 -16.42 21.77
N SER A 93 6.27 -15.52 20.80
CA SER A 93 7.59 -15.24 20.25
C SER A 93 8.51 -14.58 21.28
N ALA A 94 7.97 -13.71 22.14
CA ALA A 94 8.72 -13.12 23.24
C ALA A 94 9.20 -14.19 24.24
N LEU A 95 8.37 -15.18 24.57
CA LEU A 95 8.77 -16.32 25.42
C LEU A 95 9.92 -17.12 24.79
N VAL A 96 9.88 -17.34 23.48
CA VAL A 96 10.98 -18.00 22.75
C VAL A 96 12.26 -17.16 22.80
N LEU A 97 12.17 -15.86 22.52
CA LEU A 97 13.31 -14.96 22.56
C LEU A 97 13.90 -14.83 23.98
N GLN A 98 13.07 -14.81 25.02
CA GLN A 98 13.51 -14.84 26.42
C GLN A 98 14.28 -16.11 26.74
N HIS A 99 13.79 -17.27 26.26
CA HIS A 99 14.49 -18.53 26.44
C HIS A 99 15.85 -18.56 25.72
N LEU A 100 15.90 -18.13 24.45
CA LEU A 100 17.15 -18.06 23.67
C LEU A 100 18.15 -17.08 24.30
N LYS A 101 17.66 -15.94 24.80
CA LYS A 101 18.46 -14.99 25.57
C LYS A 101 19.05 -15.66 26.81
N GLN A 102 18.24 -16.38 27.59
CA GLN A 102 18.72 -17.07 28.80
C GLN A 102 19.79 -18.13 28.45
N VAL A 103 19.60 -18.90 27.37
CA VAL A 103 20.59 -19.87 26.87
C VAL A 103 21.91 -19.15 26.51
N ALA A 104 21.83 -18.01 25.82
CA ALA A 104 23.00 -17.21 25.50
C ALA A 104 23.70 -16.62 26.73
N GLU A 105 22.95 -16.09 27.69
CA GLU A 105 23.47 -15.54 28.95
C GLU A 105 24.18 -16.61 29.78
N ASN A 106 23.60 -17.81 29.86
CA ASN A 106 24.20 -18.95 30.54
C ASN A 106 25.52 -19.39 29.88
N HIS A 107 25.56 -19.38 28.55
CA HIS A 107 26.76 -19.77 27.80
C HIS A 107 27.88 -18.73 27.90
N LEU A 108 27.54 -17.44 27.79
CA LEU A 108 28.50 -16.34 27.76
C LEU A 108 28.93 -15.90 29.18
N GLY A 109 28.11 -16.15 30.20
CA GLY A 109 28.34 -15.71 31.58
C GLY A 109 28.09 -14.22 31.80
N GLU A 110 27.40 -13.54 30.88
CA GLU A 110 27.13 -12.11 30.88
C GLU A 110 25.69 -11.84 30.42
N ASN A 111 25.13 -10.68 30.79
CA ASN A 111 23.78 -10.28 30.38
C ASN A 111 23.76 -9.88 28.89
N VAL A 112 22.88 -10.51 28.12
CA VAL A 112 22.67 -10.23 26.70
C VAL A 112 21.62 -9.12 26.58
N THR A 113 22.01 -8.02 25.93
CA THR A 113 21.19 -6.81 25.90
C THR A 113 20.77 -6.42 24.50
N HIS A 114 21.54 -6.80 23.49
CA HIS A 114 21.31 -6.41 22.09
C HIS A 114 21.16 -7.66 21.22
N ALA A 115 20.37 -7.57 20.16
CA ALA A 115 20.25 -8.64 19.18
C ALA A 115 20.01 -8.12 17.77
N VAL A 116 20.50 -8.87 16.78
CA VAL A 116 19.94 -8.86 15.42
C VAL A 116 19.03 -10.07 15.30
N ILE A 117 17.81 -9.86 14.79
CA ILE A 117 16.78 -10.90 14.70
C ILE A 117 16.41 -11.10 13.24
N THR A 118 16.25 -12.35 12.83
CA THR A 118 15.91 -12.69 11.45
C THR A 118 14.40 -12.70 11.21
N VAL A 119 14.01 -12.38 9.98
CA VAL A 119 12.64 -12.51 9.48
C VAL A 119 12.65 -13.07 8.06
N PRO A 120 11.60 -13.78 7.64
CA PRO A 120 11.41 -14.18 6.24
C PRO A 120 11.49 -12.96 5.34
N ALA A 121 12.13 -13.10 4.18
CA ALA A 121 12.29 -11.96 3.26
C ALA A 121 10.92 -11.41 2.83
N TYR A 122 9.93 -12.29 2.66
CA TYR A 122 8.58 -11.92 2.27
C TYR A 122 7.69 -11.37 3.42
N PHE A 123 8.23 -11.14 4.62
CA PHE A 123 7.47 -10.50 5.70
C PHE A 123 7.08 -9.05 5.39
N ASN A 124 5.81 -8.74 5.66
CA ASN A 124 5.23 -7.40 5.54
C ASN A 124 5.58 -6.50 6.74
N ASN A 125 5.11 -5.25 6.73
CA ASN A 125 5.41 -4.28 7.79
C ASN A 125 4.93 -4.74 9.17
N MET A 126 3.67 -5.21 9.27
CA MET A 126 3.06 -5.61 10.53
C MET A 126 3.83 -6.78 11.18
N GLN A 127 4.28 -7.74 10.36
CA GLN A 127 5.08 -8.87 10.81
C GLN A 127 6.46 -8.45 11.32
N ARG A 128 7.11 -7.47 10.66
CA ARG A 128 8.41 -6.93 11.09
C ARG A 128 8.29 -6.16 12.41
N GLU A 129 7.30 -5.28 12.51
CA GLU A 129 7.00 -4.54 13.75
C GLU A 129 6.69 -5.49 14.92
N ALA A 130 5.84 -6.50 14.69
CA ALA A 130 5.50 -7.51 15.69
C ALA A 130 6.75 -8.29 16.16
N THR A 131 7.71 -8.55 15.27
CA THR A 131 8.96 -9.24 15.62
C THR A 131 9.87 -8.35 16.49
N ILE A 132 9.98 -7.06 16.16
CA ILE A 132 10.71 -6.08 16.97
C ILE A 132 10.05 -5.94 18.35
N GLU A 133 8.72 -5.90 18.40
CA GLU A 133 7.96 -5.83 19.64
C GLU A 133 8.20 -7.06 20.53
N ALA A 134 8.17 -8.26 19.94
CA ALA A 134 8.44 -9.51 20.67
C ALA A 134 9.84 -9.49 21.32
N ALA A 135 10.84 -8.95 20.61
CA ALA A 135 12.19 -8.78 21.13
C ALA A 135 12.25 -7.77 22.29
N GLY A 136 11.55 -6.65 22.16
CA GLY A 136 11.41 -5.66 23.24
C GLY A 136 10.79 -6.28 24.50
N ARG A 137 9.72 -7.07 24.34
CA ARG A 137 9.10 -7.84 25.44
C ARG A 137 10.03 -8.90 26.03
N ALA A 138 11.02 -9.38 25.27
CA ALA A 138 12.08 -10.27 25.75
C ALA A 138 13.24 -9.55 26.45
N GLY A 139 13.22 -8.21 26.50
CA GLY A 139 14.30 -7.42 27.07
C GLY A 139 15.56 -7.42 26.20
N LEU A 140 15.39 -7.48 24.88
CA LEU A 140 16.43 -7.33 23.88
C LEU A 140 16.24 -6.00 23.13
N GLU A 141 17.28 -5.19 23.04
CA GLU A 141 17.35 -4.05 22.13
C GLU A 141 17.69 -4.55 20.72
N VAL A 142 16.81 -4.28 19.76
CA VAL A 142 16.99 -4.74 18.37
C VAL A 142 17.90 -3.77 17.64
N LEU A 143 19.12 -4.21 17.31
CA LEU A 143 20.10 -3.46 16.52
C LEU A 143 19.64 -3.29 15.07
N SER A 144 19.14 -4.39 14.51
CA SER A 144 18.51 -4.46 13.20
C SER A 144 17.68 -5.74 13.06
N ILE A 145 16.81 -5.73 12.05
CA ILE A 145 16.16 -6.92 11.52
C ILE A 145 16.82 -7.25 10.18
N ILE A 146 17.17 -8.51 9.99
CA ILE A 146 17.78 -9.00 8.75
C ILE A 146 16.88 -10.05 8.08
N ASN A 147 16.82 -10.04 6.76
CA ASN A 147 16.13 -11.09 6.02
C ASN A 147 16.89 -12.42 6.14
N GLU A 148 16.18 -13.51 6.44
CA GLU A 148 16.72 -14.89 6.56
C GLU A 148 17.66 -15.27 5.39
N PRO A 149 17.27 -15.11 4.11
CA PRO A 149 18.16 -15.44 2.99
C PRO A 149 19.37 -14.51 2.87
N THR A 150 19.27 -13.24 3.27
CA THR A 150 20.39 -12.29 3.32
C THR A 150 21.41 -12.71 4.39
N ALA A 151 20.92 -13.12 5.56
CA ALA A 151 21.75 -13.65 6.65
C ALA A 151 22.46 -14.96 6.22
N ALA A 152 21.74 -15.89 5.59
CA ALA A 152 22.35 -17.11 5.07
C ALA A 152 23.43 -16.82 4.00
N ALA A 153 23.18 -15.85 3.11
CA ALA A 153 24.16 -15.40 2.14
C ALA A 153 25.41 -14.79 2.80
N PHE A 154 25.27 -14.07 3.93
CA PHE A 154 26.42 -13.59 4.70
C PHE A 154 27.28 -14.73 5.25
N ALA A 155 26.65 -15.72 5.89
CA ALA A 155 27.38 -16.88 6.43
C ALA A 155 28.17 -17.63 5.34
N TYR A 156 27.64 -17.65 4.11
CA TYR A 156 28.35 -18.17 2.94
C TYR A 156 29.44 -17.22 2.41
N GLY A 157 29.10 -15.93 2.25
CA GLY A 157 29.88 -14.92 1.55
C GLY A 157 31.10 -14.38 2.30
N MET A 158 31.23 -14.67 3.60
CA MET A 158 32.43 -14.29 4.39
C MET A 158 33.72 -14.95 3.87
N ARG A 159 33.62 -16.07 3.15
CA ARG A 159 34.79 -16.72 2.55
C ARG A 159 35.30 -15.91 1.35
N PRO A 160 36.62 -15.80 1.14
CA PRO A 160 37.17 -15.13 -0.05
C PRO A 160 36.58 -15.74 -1.33
N THR A 161 35.90 -14.93 -2.13
CA THR A 161 35.35 -15.34 -3.43
C THR A 161 36.34 -14.99 -4.54
N GLN A 162 36.52 -15.87 -5.51
CA GLN A 162 37.24 -15.53 -6.75
C GLN A 162 36.25 -14.91 -7.73
N GLY A 163 36.26 -13.57 -7.83
CA GLY A 163 35.34 -12.82 -8.69
C GLY A 163 33.91 -12.73 -8.15
N ALA A 164 33.02 -12.16 -8.97
CA ALA A 164 31.62 -11.99 -8.65
C ALA A 164 30.85 -13.32 -8.82
N GLN A 165 30.01 -13.66 -7.86
CA GLN A 165 29.12 -14.81 -7.89
C GLN A 165 27.67 -14.35 -7.85
N THR A 166 26.80 -14.98 -8.64
CA THR A 166 25.34 -14.84 -8.51
C THR A 166 24.83 -16.11 -7.85
N VAL A 167 24.32 -16.00 -6.62
CA VAL A 167 23.88 -17.13 -5.80
C VAL A 167 22.37 -17.05 -5.61
N LEU A 168 21.67 -18.13 -5.89
CA LEU A 168 20.26 -18.26 -5.50
C LEU A 168 20.20 -18.90 -4.11
N VAL A 169 19.56 -18.22 -3.16
CA VAL A 169 19.23 -18.76 -1.84
C VAL A 169 17.82 -19.30 -1.93
N TYR A 170 17.68 -20.62 -1.75
CA TYR A 170 16.42 -21.34 -1.71
C TYR A 170 16.16 -21.72 -0.25
N ASP A 171 15.32 -20.94 0.43
CA ASP A 171 15.02 -21.10 1.84
C ASP A 171 13.65 -21.75 2.02
N LEU A 172 13.62 -23.04 2.35
CA LEU A 172 12.38 -23.75 2.66
C LEU A 172 12.42 -24.16 4.14
N GLY A 173 11.81 -23.30 4.95
CA GLY A 173 11.74 -23.44 6.40
C GLY A 173 10.57 -24.31 6.85
N GLY A 174 10.17 -24.11 8.11
CA GLY A 174 9.05 -24.82 8.73
C GLY A 174 7.65 -24.27 8.41
N GLY A 175 7.56 -23.00 7.99
CA GLY A 175 6.27 -22.39 7.62
C GLY A 175 6.34 -21.30 6.55
N THR A 176 7.55 -20.96 6.10
CA THR A 176 7.79 -19.96 5.06
C THR A 176 8.73 -20.54 4.01
N PHE A 177 8.55 -20.07 2.78
CA PHE A 177 9.40 -20.34 1.65
C PHE A 177 9.86 -19.01 1.08
N ASP A 178 11.16 -18.75 1.07
CA ASP A 178 11.74 -17.58 0.45
C ASP A 178 12.73 -17.99 -0.63
N VAL A 179 12.78 -17.18 -1.68
CA VAL A 179 13.80 -17.29 -2.73
C VAL A 179 14.38 -15.92 -3.00
N SER A 180 15.70 -15.82 -2.86
CA SER A 180 16.43 -14.57 -3.10
C SER A 180 17.62 -14.83 -4.00
N VAL A 181 17.85 -13.92 -4.95
CA VAL A 181 19.04 -13.97 -5.80
C VAL A 181 20.01 -12.89 -5.35
N VAL A 182 21.19 -13.31 -4.92
CA VAL A 182 22.19 -12.46 -4.29
C VAL A 182 23.45 -12.43 -5.14
N ARG A 183 23.90 -11.22 -5.50
CA ARG A 183 25.20 -11.00 -6.13
C ARG A 183 26.24 -10.73 -5.06
N ILE A 184 27.24 -11.59 -4.98
CA ILE A 184 28.34 -11.50 -4.02
C ILE A 184 29.62 -11.15 -4.77
N THR A 185 30.26 -10.06 -4.39
CA THR A 185 31.54 -9.59 -4.91
C THR A 185 32.59 -9.58 -3.79
N GLU A 186 33.82 -9.14 -4.08
CA GLU A 186 34.85 -9.03 -3.05
C GLU A 186 34.48 -8.04 -1.93
N SER A 187 33.74 -6.97 -2.25
CA SER A 187 33.43 -5.87 -1.34
C SER A 187 31.95 -5.71 -0.96
N GLU A 188 31.03 -6.31 -1.71
CA GLU A 188 29.59 -6.08 -1.57
C GLU A 188 28.77 -7.36 -1.79
N GLN A 189 27.69 -7.49 -1.02
CA GLN A 189 26.61 -8.44 -1.20
C GLN A 189 25.33 -7.66 -1.52
N GLN A 190 24.77 -7.87 -2.70
CA GLN A 190 23.57 -7.17 -3.18
C GLN A 190 22.46 -8.17 -3.49
N VAL A 191 21.31 -8.01 -2.85
CA VAL A 191 20.10 -8.73 -3.25
C VAL A 191 19.57 -8.12 -4.54
N LEU A 192 19.44 -8.93 -5.59
CA LEU A 192 18.94 -8.50 -6.90
C LEU A 192 17.42 -8.58 -6.99
N GLY A 193 16.85 -9.57 -6.32
CA GLY A 193 15.41 -9.75 -6.23
C GLY A 193 15.07 -10.84 -5.23
N THR A 194 13.89 -10.70 -4.64
CA THR A 194 13.39 -11.64 -3.65
C THR A 194 11.89 -11.87 -3.84
N GLY A 195 11.44 -13.06 -3.49
CA GLY A 195 10.03 -13.43 -3.43
C GLY A 195 9.86 -14.62 -2.53
N GLY A 196 8.63 -15.10 -2.40
CA GLY A 196 8.36 -16.17 -1.47
C GLY A 196 6.89 -16.28 -1.12
N ASP A 197 6.64 -17.00 -0.04
CA ASP A 197 5.33 -17.32 0.46
C ASP A 197 5.40 -17.56 1.97
N HIS A 198 4.76 -16.67 2.73
CA HIS A 198 4.78 -16.73 4.19
C HIS A 198 3.88 -17.84 4.77
N ASN A 199 3.16 -18.56 3.91
CA ASN A 199 2.24 -19.65 4.26
C ASN A 199 2.55 -20.93 3.45
N LEU A 200 3.84 -21.21 3.28
CA LEU A 200 4.34 -22.41 2.61
C LEU A 200 5.64 -22.88 3.27
N GLY A 201 5.64 -24.01 3.95
CA GLY A 201 6.84 -24.60 4.53
C GLY A 201 6.59 -26.01 5.05
N GLY A 202 7.55 -26.53 5.81
CA GLY A 202 7.53 -27.92 6.30
C GLY A 202 6.24 -28.36 7.00
N LYS A 203 5.51 -27.43 7.65
CA LYS A 203 4.20 -27.67 8.24
C LYS A 203 3.16 -28.09 7.20
N ASP A 204 3.15 -27.50 6.01
CA ASP A 204 2.16 -27.84 5.00
C ASP A 204 2.38 -29.25 4.45
N TRP A 205 3.64 -29.70 4.40
CA TRP A 205 3.97 -31.12 4.14
C TRP A 205 3.53 -32.02 5.30
N ASP A 206 3.73 -31.58 6.54
CA ASP A 206 3.23 -32.31 7.72
C ASP A 206 1.70 -32.45 7.64
N ASP A 207 0.97 -31.38 7.32
CA ASP A 207 -0.49 -31.40 7.22
C ASP A 207 -0.99 -32.42 6.15
N ARG A 208 -0.24 -32.65 5.06
CA ARG A 208 -0.57 -33.71 4.08
C ARG A 208 -0.39 -35.11 4.63
N VAL A 209 0.72 -35.35 5.33
CA VAL A 209 0.98 -36.63 5.98
C VAL A 209 -0.04 -36.88 7.09
N PHE A 210 -0.40 -35.84 7.85
CA PHE A 210 -1.42 -35.90 8.89
C PHE A 210 -2.79 -36.26 8.30
N GLY A 211 -3.25 -35.55 7.26
CA GLY A 211 -4.51 -35.84 6.60
C GLY A 211 -4.56 -37.26 6.02
N TYR A 212 -3.47 -37.72 5.41
CA TYR A 212 -3.33 -39.11 4.94
C TYR A 212 -3.47 -40.11 6.10
N LEU A 213 -2.79 -39.88 7.23
CA LEU A 213 -2.86 -40.77 8.39
C LEU A 213 -4.26 -40.84 9.01
N VAL A 214 -4.93 -39.69 9.14
CA VAL A 214 -6.31 -39.60 9.64
C VAL A 214 -7.23 -40.40 8.74
N GLN A 215 -7.16 -40.19 7.42
CA GLN A 215 -7.97 -40.91 6.45
C GLN A 215 -7.73 -42.43 6.52
N GLN A 216 -6.47 -42.89 6.57
CA GLN A 216 -6.16 -44.32 6.64
C GLN A 216 -6.65 -44.96 7.95
N PHE A 217 -6.59 -44.23 9.07
CA PHE A 217 -7.11 -44.71 10.35
C PHE A 217 -8.63 -44.84 10.31
N GLU A 218 -9.32 -43.82 9.80
CA GLU A 218 -10.77 -43.81 9.66
C GLU A 218 -11.26 -44.91 8.70
N GLU A 219 -10.60 -45.10 7.56
CA GLU A 219 -10.90 -46.20 6.63
C GLU A 219 -10.72 -47.59 7.26
N THR A 220 -9.78 -47.73 8.19
CA THR A 220 -9.46 -49.02 8.83
C THR A 220 -10.38 -49.32 10.02
N PHE A 221 -10.70 -48.32 10.84
CA PHE A 221 -11.37 -48.51 12.13
C PHE A 221 -12.75 -47.83 12.22
N GLY A 222 -13.14 -47.03 11.23
CA GLY A 222 -14.42 -46.32 11.20
C GLY A 222 -14.54 -45.18 12.22
N THR A 223 -13.42 -44.67 12.73
CA THR A 223 -13.35 -43.58 13.71
C THR A 223 -12.23 -42.61 13.37
N ASP A 224 -12.44 -41.34 13.67
CA ASP A 224 -11.45 -40.28 13.51
C ASP A 224 -10.43 -40.36 14.67
N PRO A 225 -9.11 -40.43 14.42
CA PRO A 225 -8.10 -40.38 15.48
C PRO A 225 -7.85 -38.96 16.02
N VAL A 226 -8.49 -37.92 15.48
CA VAL A 226 -8.34 -36.53 15.90
C VAL A 226 -9.20 -36.23 17.13
N GLY A 227 -8.53 -36.15 18.27
CA GLY A 227 -9.09 -35.74 19.57
C GLY A 227 -7.98 -35.24 20.48
N ASP A 228 -7.90 -35.75 21.71
CA ASP A 228 -6.80 -35.43 22.64
C ASP A 228 -5.41 -35.84 22.09
N ASP A 229 -5.37 -36.76 21.10
CA ASP A 229 -4.14 -37.24 20.46
C ASP A 229 -3.57 -36.27 19.40
N PHE A 230 -4.22 -35.14 19.12
CA PHE A 230 -3.84 -34.20 18.06
C PHE A 230 -2.35 -33.81 18.11
N ASN A 231 -1.86 -33.37 19.27
CA ASN A 231 -0.48 -32.94 19.44
C ASN A 231 0.52 -34.09 19.24
N GLN A 232 0.18 -35.28 19.72
CA GLN A 232 1.02 -36.47 19.51
C GLN A 232 1.08 -36.85 18.02
N LEU A 233 -0.05 -36.79 17.31
CA LEU A 233 -0.12 -37.07 15.87
C LEU A 233 0.68 -36.06 15.06
N LEU A 234 0.65 -34.77 15.40
CA LEU A 234 1.48 -33.75 14.75
C LEU A 234 2.97 -34.07 14.85
N VAL A 235 3.45 -34.50 16.02
CA VAL A 235 4.86 -34.88 16.21
C VAL A 235 5.21 -36.12 15.38
N LYS A 236 4.37 -37.16 15.41
CA LYS A 236 4.59 -38.40 14.63
C LYS A 236 4.67 -38.13 13.13
N THR A 237 3.82 -37.25 12.63
CA THR A 237 3.80 -36.81 11.23
C THR A 237 5.10 -36.11 10.85
N GLU A 238 5.57 -35.17 11.67
CA GLU A 238 6.84 -34.47 11.45
C GLU A 238 8.03 -35.46 11.46
N GLU A 239 8.04 -36.42 12.38
CA GLU A 239 9.06 -37.48 12.46
C GLU A 239 9.03 -38.41 11.24
N ALA A 240 7.84 -38.74 10.73
CA ALA A 240 7.68 -39.54 9.53
C ALA A 240 8.27 -38.84 8.31
N LYS A 241 7.94 -37.55 8.12
CA LYS A 241 8.53 -36.71 7.06
C LYS A 241 10.06 -36.71 7.15
N LYS A 242 10.61 -36.42 8.35
CA LYS A 242 12.07 -36.42 8.57
C LYS A 242 12.70 -37.77 8.28
N SER A 243 12.02 -38.87 8.63
CA SER A 243 12.49 -40.23 8.36
C SER A 243 12.54 -40.54 6.86
N LEU A 244 11.53 -40.09 6.10
CA LEU A 244 11.44 -40.28 4.64
C LEU A 244 12.50 -39.50 3.86
N SER A 245 13.08 -38.44 4.44
CA SER A 245 14.25 -37.76 3.85
C SER A 245 15.51 -38.64 3.81
N VAL A 246 15.53 -39.74 4.56
CA VAL A 246 16.67 -40.69 4.61
C VAL A 246 16.27 -42.08 4.12
N ARG A 247 15.07 -42.54 4.48
CA ARG A 247 14.57 -43.90 4.21
C ARG A 247 13.53 -43.89 3.09
N GLU A 248 13.37 -45.03 2.41
CA GLU A 248 12.35 -45.19 1.36
C GLU A 248 10.93 -45.38 1.91
N SER A 249 10.80 -45.80 3.18
CA SER A 249 9.52 -45.96 3.85
C SER A 249 9.64 -45.78 5.36
N VAL A 250 8.50 -45.52 6.01
CA VAL A 250 8.35 -45.41 7.45
C VAL A 250 7.04 -46.05 7.90
N GLU A 251 7.07 -46.72 9.04
CA GLU A 251 5.87 -47.25 9.69
C GLU A 251 5.44 -46.32 10.83
N ILE A 252 4.19 -45.90 10.82
CA ILE A 252 3.63 -44.90 11.72
C ILE A 252 2.58 -45.59 12.59
N ARG A 253 2.86 -45.63 13.90
CA ARG A 253 1.95 -46.22 14.89
C ARG A 253 0.98 -45.18 15.41
N VAL A 254 -0.30 -45.43 15.23
CA VAL A 254 -1.41 -44.60 15.73
C VAL A 254 -2.25 -45.44 16.68
N GLN A 255 -2.56 -44.87 17.85
CA GLN A 255 -3.45 -45.49 18.83
C GLN A 255 -4.50 -44.47 19.23
N HIS A 256 -5.76 -44.84 19.14
CA HIS A 256 -6.89 -43.98 19.52
C HIS A 256 -8.07 -44.86 19.97
N GLU A 257 -8.73 -44.51 21.08
CA GLU A 257 -9.91 -45.23 21.62
C GLU A 257 -9.77 -46.77 21.68
N GLY A 258 -8.58 -47.28 22.00
CA GLY A 258 -8.30 -48.72 22.07
C GLY A 258 -7.99 -49.41 20.74
N HIS A 259 -8.21 -48.73 19.60
CA HIS A 259 -7.73 -49.17 18.30
C HIS A 259 -6.23 -48.89 18.15
N LYS A 260 -5.52 -49.80 17.46
CA LYS A 260 -4.09 -49.69 17.20
C LYS A 260 -3.84 -49.96 15.71
N GLY A 261 -3.43 -48.93 15.00
CA GLY A 261 -3.06 -48.98 13.58
C GLY A 261 -1.56 -48.87 13.38
N LEU A 262 -1.06 -49.58 12.36
CA LEU A 262 0.30 -49.45 11.84
C LEU A 262 0.19 -49.13 10.36
N PHE A 263 0.54 -47.90 9.98
CA PHE A 263 0.41 -47.41 8.61
C PHE A 263 1.79 -47.23 8.00
N THR A 264 1.99 -47.77 6.81
CA THR A 264 3.26 -47.64 6.09
C THR A 264 3.14 -46.57 5.03
N LEU A 265 3.98 -45.54 5.13
CA LEU A 265 4.10 -44.49 4.12
C LEU A 265 5.44 -44.64 3.40
N THR A 266 5.42 -44.67 2.07
CA THR A 266 6.64 -44.68 1.24
C THR A 266 7.02 -43.27 0.79
N ARG A 267 8.30 -43.05 0.46
CA ARG A 267 8.77 -41.76 -0.08
C ARG A 267 8.04 -41.38 -1.36
N SER A 268 7.83 -42.34 -2.26
CA SER A 268 7.07 -42.11 -3.50
C SER A 268 5.66 -41.58 -3.21
N GLN A 269 4.92 -42.22 -2.29
CA GLN A 269 3.59 -41.75 -1.90
C GLN A 269 3.65 -40.36 -1.26
N PHE A 270 4.63 -40.10 -0.41
CA PHE A 270 4.82 -38.78 0.20
C PHE A 270 5.08 -37.68 -0.84
N GLU A 271 5.95 -37.95 -1.82
CA GLU A 271 6.24 -37.01 -2.92
C GLU A 271 4.99 -36.78 -3.79
N ASP A 272 4.21 -37.81 -4.07
CA ASP A 272 2.94 -37.69 -4.80
C ASP A 272 1.92 -36.83 -4.03
N LEU A 273 1.74 -37.10 -2.73
CA LEU A 273 0.83 -36.38 -1.82
C LEU A 273 1.16 -34.90 -1.63
N THR A 274 2.40 -34.50 -1.94
CA THR A 274 2.93 -33.15 -1.69
C THR A 274 3.44 -32.46 -2.95
N SER A 275 3.13 -33.04 -4.12
CA SER A 275 3.59 -32.58 -5.43
C SER A 275 3.19 -31.13 -5.73
N ASP A 276 1.96 -30.73 -5.41
CA ASP A 276 1.44 -29.37 -5.59
C ASP A 276 2.18 -28.32 -4.73
N LEU A 277 2.59 -28.70 -3.51
CA LEU A 277 3.38 -27.83 -2.65
C LEU A 277 4.76 -27.60 -3.25
N MET A 278 5.37 -28.66 -3.80
CA MET A 278 6.63 -28.55 -4.51
C MET A 278 6.48 -27.66 -5.75
N GLU A 279 5.46 -27.89 -6.59
CA GLU A 279 5.18 -27.05 -7.77
C GLU A 279 5.03 -25.57 -7.43
N ARG A 280 4.42 -25.23 -6.29
CA ARG A 280 4.33 -23.85 -5.81
C ARG A 280 5.70 -23.22 -5.57
N THR A 281 6.62 -23.94 -4.92
CA THR A 281 8.01 -23.45 -4.74
C THR A 281 8.76 -23.27 -6.06
N GLN A 282 8.52 -24.16 -7.04
CA GLN A 282 9.14 -24.09 -8.37
C GLN A 282 8.68 -22.83 -9.11
N ARG A 283 7.35 -22.61 -9.14
CA ARG A 283 6.74 -21.44 -9.79
C ARG A 283 7.24 -20.12 -9.21
N LEU A 284 7.31 -20.03 -7.88
CA LEU A 284 7.81 -18.83 -7.20
C LEU A 284 9.29 -18.58 -7.51
N THR A 285 10.10 -19.64 -7.59
CA THR A 285 11.51 -19.54 -7.97
C THR A 285 11.67 -19.02 -9.40
N GLU A 286 10.92 -19.58 -10.34
CA GLU A 286 10.93 -19.15 -11.75
C GLU A 286 10.42 -17.71 -11.92
N GLN A 287 9.39 -17.33 -11.15
CA GLN A 287 8.86 -15.97 -11.15
C GLN A 287 9.93 -14.97 -10.71
N VAL A 288 10.63 -15.21 -9.59
CA VAL A 288 11.67 -14.29 -9.09
C VAL A 288 12.82 -14.16 -10.08
N LEU A 289 13.28 -15.26 -10.68
CA LEU A 289 14.29 -15.23 -11.73
C LEU A 289 13.83 -14.40 -12.95
N GLY A 290 12.58 -14.61 -13.40
CA GLY A 290 11.99 -13.87 -14.50
C GLY A 290 11.88 -12.36 -14.23
N GLU A 291 11.48 -11.98 -13.02
CA GLU A 291 11.35 -10.56 -12.61
C GLU A 291 12.66 -9.78 -12.67
N ILE A 292 13.79 -10.45 -12.40
CA ILE A 292 15.12 -9.86 -12.49
C ILE A 292 15.84 -10.17 -13.81
N ASN A 293 15.11 -10.73 -14.80
CA ASN A 293 15.61 -11.11 -16.12
C ASN A 293 16.83 -12.05 -16.07
N LEU A 294 16.82 -13.00 -15.14
CA LEU A 294 17.82 -14.07 -15.04
C LEU A 294 17.18 -15.43 -15.29
N SER A 295 18.03 -16.40 -15.60
CA SER A 295 17.70 -17.81 -15.76
C SER A 295 18.56 -18.67 -14.84
N TRP A 296 18.20 -19.94 -14.70
CA TRP A 296 18.99 -20.90 -13.93
C TRP A 296 20.46 -21.01 -14.42
N SER A 297 20.71 -20.82 -15.72
CA SER A 297 22.06 -20.84 -16.29
C SER A 297 22.93 -19.64 -15.90
N ASP A 298 22.33 -18.52 -15.49
CA ASP A 298 23.05 -17.33 -15.05
C ASP A 298 23.54 -17.45 -13.59
N LEU A 299 23.05 -18.45 -12.87
CA LEU A 299 23.41 -18.70 -11.48
C LEU A 299 24.78 -19.39 -11.39
N THR A 300 25.64 -18.83 -10.54
CA THR A 300 26.93 -19.43 -10.20
C THR A 300 26.73 -20.60 -9.24
N ASN A 301 25.87 -20.46 -8.23
CA ASN A 301 25.60 -21.50 -7.24
C ASN A 301 24.17 -21.39 -6.70
N VAL A 302 23.71 -22.46 -6.05
CA VAL A 302 22.46 -22.48 -5.29
C VAL A 302 22.78 -22.87 -3.85
N LEU A 303 22.30 -22.07 -2.89
CA LEU A 303 22.41 -22.31 -1.45
C LEU A 303 21.04 -22.79 -0.93
N LEU A 304 21.01 -23.96 -0.31
CA LEU A 304 19.81 -24.47 0.36
C LEU A 304 19.81 -24.06 1.83
N VAL A 305 18.72 -23.46 2.29
CA VAL A 305 18.54 -22.98 3.66
C VAL A 305 17.21 -23.51 4.21
N GLY A 306 17.14 -23.77 5.52
CA GLY A 306 15.94 -24.28 6.16
C GLY A 306 15.82 -25.81 6.11
N GLY A 307 15.37 -26.39 7.22
CA GLY A 307 15.38 -27.85 7.41
C GLY A 307 14.55 -28.67 6.41
N SER A 308 13.54 -28.08 5.78
CA SER A 308 12.71 -28.77 4.79
C SER A 308 13.45 -28.97 3.45
N THR A 309 14.53 -28.23 3.18
CA THR A 309 15.40 -28.48 2.02
C THR A 309 16.18 -29.81 2.09
N ARG A 310 16.16 -30.49 3.24
CA ARG A 310 16.71 -31.84 3.41
C ARG A 310 15.92 -32.90 2.66
N MET A 311 14.68 -32.60 2.23
CA MET A 311 13.87 -33.53 1.44
C MET A 311 14.53 -33.78 0.07
N PRO A 312 14.72 -35.06 -0.34
CA PRO A 312 15.36 -35.41 -1.61
C PRO A 312 14.73 -34.75 -2.85
N MET A 313 13.41 -34.57 -2.87
CA MET A 313 12.67 -33.92 -3.96
C MET A 313 13.15 -32.48 -4.22
N VAL A 314 13.50 -31.73 -3.18
CA VAL A 314 13.98 -30.33 -3.28
C VAL A 314 15.37 -30.31 -3.92
N ARG A 315 16.29 -31.13 -3.41
CA ARG A 315 17.64 -31.24 -3.97
C ARG A 315 17.60 -31.68 -5.43
N THR A 316 16.77 -32.67 -5.75
CA THR A 316 16.60 -33.21 -7.10
C THR A 316 16.10 -32.14 -8.06
N TYR A 317 15.12 -31.33 -7.64
CA TYR A 317 14.64 -30.20 -8.42
C TYR A 317 15.76 -29.19 -8.71
N VAL A 318 16.45 -28.73 -7.67
CA VAL A 318 17.53 -27.74 -7.80
C VAL A 318 18.67 -28.25 -8.69
N GLU A 319 19.06 -29.52 -8.53
CA GLU A 319 20.09 -30.17 -9.36
C GLU A 319 19.67 -30.23 -10.82
N ARG A 320 18.43 -30.62 -11.08
CA ARG A 320 17.87 -30.71 -12.43
C ARG A 320 17.83 -29.35 -13.12
N MET A 321 17.40 -28.30 -12.41
CA MET A 321 17.23 -26.96 -12.98
C MET A 321 18.55 -26.22 -13.16
N SER A 322 19.45 -26.29 -12.17
CA SER A 322 20.73 -25.58 -12.18
C SER A 322 21.84 -26.34 -12.93
N GLY A 323 21.63 -27.62 -13.23
CA GLY A 323 22.61 -28.50 -13.86
C GLY A 323 23.80 -28.86 -12.97
N ARG A 324 23.74 -28.55 -11.67
CA ARG A 324 24.83 -28.76 -10.70
C ARG A 324 24.29 -29.05 -9.29
N PRO A 325 25.05 -29.74 -8.42
CA PRO A 325 24.68 -29.92 -7.02
C PRO A 325 24.58 -28.57 -6.27
N PRO A 326 23.60 -28.41 -5.36
CA PRO A 326 23.56 -27.26 -4.48
C PRO A 326 24.74 -27.30 -3.51
N LEU A 327 25.11 -26.13 -3.01
CA LEU A 327 26.21 -25.97 -2.07
C LEU A 327 25.90 -26.66 -0.73
N THR A 328 26.91 -27.30 -0.16
CA THR A 328 26.87 -27.96 1.15
C THR A 328 27.77 -27.28 2.18
N ALA A 329 28.33 -26.12 1.83
CA ALA A 329 29.38 -25.45 2.60
C ALA A 329 28.90 -24.83 3.93
N VAL A 330 27.59 -24.68 4.12
CA VAL A 330 26.95 -24.10 5.29
C VAL A 330 25.83 -25.04 5.75
N ASN A 331 25.69 -25.25 7.06
CA ASN A 331 24.59 -26.03 7.61
C ASN A 331 23.26 -25.26 7.42
N PRO A 332 22.25 -25.83 6.74
CA PRO A 332 20.98 -25.15 6.46
C PRO A 332 20.23 -24.66 7.70
N ASP A 333 20.47 -25.30 8.87
CA ASP A 333 19.80 -24.97 10.13
C ASP A 333 20.55 -23.90 10.95
N GLU A 334 21.78 -23.53 10.55
CA GLU A 334 22.65 -22.62 11.32
C GLU A 334 23.02 -21.36 10.53
N ALA A 335 22.99 -21.43 9.20
CA ALA A 335 23.40 -20.36 8.29
C ALA A 335 22.81 -19.00 8.65
N VAL A 336 21.52 -18.99 8.96
CA VAL A 336 20.74 -17.78 9.25
C VAL A 336 21.21 -17.12 10.55
N ALA A 337 21.31 -17.88 11.65
CA ALA A 337 21.76 -17.35 12.94
C ALA A 337 23.23 -16.86 12.87
N LEU A 338 24.10 -17.61 12.20
CA LEU A 338 25.49 -17.21 11.98
C LEU A 338 25.59 -15.88 11.21
N GLY A 339 24.78 -15.73 10.16
CA GLY A 339 24.65 -14.48 9.40
C GLY A 339 24.15 -13.31 10.25
N ALA A 340 23.14 -13.55 11.09
CA ALA A 340 22.62 -12.55 12.03
C ALA A 340 23.69 -12.11 13.04
N ALA A 341 24.53 -13.01 13.54
CA ALA A 341 25.61 -12.66 14.47
C ALA A 341 26.70 -11.81 13.78
N ILE A 342 27.01 -12.12 12.52
CA ILE A 342 27.91 -11.28 11.70
C ILE A 342 27.32 -9.87 11.56
N GLN A 343 26.04 -9.75 11.22
CA GLN A 343 25.36 -8.45 11.12
C GLN A 343 25.36 -7.70 12.45
N ALA A 344 25.11 -8.40 13.57
CA ALA A 344 25.12 -7.78 14.90
C ALA A 344 26.49 -7.17 15.25
N ALA A 345 27.58 -7.84 14.90
CA ALA A 345 28.92 -7.27 15.07
C ALA A 345 29.16 -6.04 14.19
N MET A 346 28.68 -6.05 12.95
CA MET A 346 28.77 -4.88 12.05
C MET A 346 28.00 -3.68 12.61
N ASP A 347 26.77 -3.89 13.08
CA ASP A 347 25.93 -2.83 13.64
C ASP A 347 26.52 -2.21 14.91
N MET A 348 27.11 -3.05 15.78
CA MET A 348 27.79 -2.60 17.00
C MET A 348 29.06 -1.77 16.69
N GLU A 349 29.73 -2.05 15.58
CA GLU A 349 30.89 -1.27 15.12
C GLU A 349 30.48 0.08 14.53
N GLU A 350 29.42 0.15 13.73
CA GLU A 350 28.91 1.42 13.18
C GLU A 350 28.50 2.42 14.27
N GLY A 351 28.01 1.92 15.41
CA GLY A 351 27.70 2.73 16.60
C GLY A 351 28.91 3.16 17.44
N SER A 352 30.11 2.65 17.14
CA SER A 352 31.34 2.89 17.91
C SER A 352 32.20 4.00 17.30
N ALA A 353 32.72 4.91 18.12
CA ALA A 353 33.66 5.95 17.68
C ALA A 353 35.08 5.42 17.33
N LEU A 354 35.29 4.10 17.41
CA LEU A 354 36.57 3.45 17.13
C LEU A 354 36.75 3.23 15.61
N GLN A 355 37.86 3.73 15.06
CA GLN A 355 38.20 3.59 13.63
C GLN A 355 38.77 2.22 13.24
N THR A 356 39.01 1.32 14.20
CA THR A 356 39.58 -0.01 13.97
C THR A 356 38.49 -1.08 14.14
N PRO A 357 38.34 -2.04 13.21
CA PRO A 357 37.39 -3.16 13.38
C PRO A 357 37.67 -3.84 14.71
N LEU A 358 36.64 -3.95 15.55
CA LEU A 358 36.75 -4.51 16.89
C LEU A 358 36.83 -6.04 16.81
N TYR A 359 36.10 -6.61 15.85
CA TYR A 359 36.11 -8.01 15.50
C TYR A 359 36.89 -8.14 14.19
N GLY A 360 37.90 -9.03 14.15
CA GLY A 360 38.70 -9.30 12.96
C GLY A 360 37.92 -10.03 11.87
N LEU A 361 36.75 -9.51 11.46
CA LEU A 361 35.86 -10.05 10.43
C LEU A 361 36.53 -9.96 9.05
N ALA A 362 37.45 -10.89 8.81
CA ALA A 362 38.08 -11.07 7.50
C ALA A 362 36.99 -11.36 6.46
N GLY A 363 36.93 -10.58 5.39
CA GLY A 363 35.94 -10.76 4.33
C GLY A 363 34.63 -9.98 4.49
N ARG A 364 34.59 -8.96 5.36
CA ARG A 364 33.43 -8.06 5.48
C ARG A 364 32.96 -7.53 4.12
N LYS A 365 31.64 -7.54 3.91
CA LYS A 365 31.00 -7.00 2.71
C LYS A 365 29.93 -6.03 3.12
N LYS A 366 29.80 -4.95 2.35
CA LYS A 366 28.64 -4.07 2.43
C LYS A 366 27.41 -4.88 2.02
N SER A 367 26.33 -4.80 2.80
CA SER A 367 25.03 -5.36 2.40
C SER A 367 24.20 -4.31 1.69
N VAL A 368 23.51 -4.72 0.62
CA VAL A 368 22.41 -3.97 0.03
C VAL A 368 21.26 -4.94 -0.13
N ASP A 369 20.27 -4.83 0.76
CA ASP A 369 19.03 -5.61 0.71
C ASP A 369 17.94 -4.84 -0.06
N VAL A 370 16.83 -5.50 -0.35
CA VAL A 370 15.69 -4.93 -1.09
C VAL A 370 14.38 -5.20 -0.36
N ILE A 371 13.35 -4.40 -0.64
CA ILE A 371 11.99 -4.69 -0.13
C ILE A 371 11.26 -5.73 -1.00
N SER A 372 10.51 -6.61 -0.35
CA SER A 372 9.75 -7.70 -1.00
C SER A 372 8.37 -7.29 -1.50
N HIS A 373 7.80 -6.21 -0.94
CA HIS A 373 6.47 -5.72 -1.28
C HIS A 373 6.52 -4.25 -1.70
N SER A 374 5.83 -3.93 -2.79
CA SER A 374 5.59 -2.55 -3.19
C SER A 374 4.81 -1.81 -2.10
N LEU A 375 5.28 -0.62 -1.70
CA LEU A 375 4.56 0.28 -0.81
C LEU A 375 3.62 1.15 -1.64
N GLY A 376 2.33 1.09 -1.34
CA GLY A 376 1.30 1.86 -2.02
C GLY A 376 0.40 2.63 -1.06
N MET A 377 -0.51 3.39 -1.64
CA MET A 377 -1.60 4.03 -0.93
C MET A 377 -2.89 3.96 -1.74
N ILE A 378 -4.03 4.06 -1.07
CA ILE A 378 -5.31 4.23 -1.76
C ILE A 378 -5.35 5.59 -2.48
N ALA A 379 -5.64 5.54 -3.76
CA ALA A 379 -5.85 6.67 -4.63
C ALA A 379 -7.12 6.48 -5.46
N VAL A 380 -7.52 7.52 -6.18
CA VAL A 380 -8.59 7.44 -7.18
C VAL A 380 -7.93 7.42 -8.56
N ASN A 381 -8.41 6.56 -9.45
CA ASN A 381 -7.88 6.53 -10.82
C ASN A 381 -8.13 7.84 -11.57
N GLU A 382 -7.43 8.06 -12.69
CA GLU A 382 -7.55 9.31 -13.47
C GLU A 382 -8.99 9.61 -13.91
N ALA A 383 -9.76 8.57 -14.25
CA ALA A 383 -11.15 8.68 -14.66
C ALA A 383 -12.13 8.95 -13.49
N GLN A 384 -11.66 8.93 -12.25
CA GLN A 384 -12.48 9.09 -11.04
C GLN A 384 -13.62 8.06 -10.89
N THR A 385 -13.45 6.89 -11.49
CA THR A 385 -14.47 5.83 -11.52
C THR A 385 -14.26 4.76 -10.46
N ARG A 386 -13.03 4.55 -9.99
CA ARG A 386 -12.70 3.54 -8.96
C ARG A 386 -11.52 3.96 -8.10
N TYR A 387 -11.46 3.39 -6.90
CA TYR A 387 -10.22 3.41 -6.12
C TYR A 387 -9.21 2.44 -6.73
N ILE A 388 -7.94 2.84 -6.67
CA ILE A 388 -6.80 2.02 -7.07
C ILE A 388 -5.69 2.15 -6.03
N ILE A 389 -4.76 1.22 -6.04
CA ILE A 389 -3.51 1.34 -5.30
C ILE A 389 -2.51 2.10 -6.15
N SER A 390 -2.09 3.27 -5.66
CA SER A 390 -0.98 4.00 -6.24
C SER A 390 0.32 3.50 -5.61
N ILE A 391 1.09 2.71 -6.36
CA ILE A 391 2.42 2.25 -5.93
C ILE A 391 3.37 3.45 -5.84
N ILE A 392 4.07 3.55 -4.72
CA ILE A 392 5.01 4.63 -4.38
C ILE A 392 6.44 4.11 -4.45
N ILE A 393 6.74 3.04 -3.72
CA ILE A 393 8.04 2.36 -3.76
C ILE A 393 7.78 0.97 -4.31
N GLN A 394 8.37 0.63 -5.46
CA GLN A 394 8.20 -0.68 -6.08
C GLN A 394 9.00 -1.76 -5.36
N LYS A 395 8.52 -3.00 -5.42
CA LYS A 395 9.27 -4.19 -4.98
C LYS A 395 10.67 -4.28 -5.60
N ASN A 396 11.57 -4.96 -4.91
CA ASN A 396 13.00 -5.11 -5.26
C ASN A 396 13.79 -3.79 -5.28
N GLN A 397 13.24 -2.68 -4.77
CA GLN A 397 14.02 -1.46 -4.57
C GLN A 397 14.98 -1.62 -3.37
N PRO A 398 16.24 -1.16 -3.48
CA PRO A 398 17.20 -1.22 -2.38
C PRO A 398 16.72 -0.48 -1.14
N ILE A 399 16.96 -1.06 0.05
CA ILE A 399 16.71 -0.39 1.33
C ILE A 399 17.99 0.15 1.97
N PRO A 400 17.92 1.29 2.69
CA PRO A 400 16.74 2.14 2.89
C PRO A 400 16.31 2.87 1.60
N SER A 401 15.01 3.10 1.45
CA SER A 401 14.42 3.79 0.29
C SER A 401 13.42 4.84 0.72
N ARG A 402 13.32 5.96 -0.01
CA ARG A 402 12.33 7.00 0.27
C ARG A 402 11.82 7.67 -0.99
N GLN A 403 10.56 8.06 -0.98
CA GLN A 403 9.95 8.93 -1.97
C GLN A 403 9.07 9.98 -1.30
N ALA A 404 9.11 11.21 -1.82
CA ALA A 404 8.24 12.29 -1.38
C ALA A 404 7.23 12.62 -2.47
N ARG A 405 5.95 12.75 -2.11
CA ARG A 405 4.87 13.18 -3.02
C ARG A 405 4.11 14.37 -2.43
N PRO A 406 3.85 15.43 -3.22
CA PRO A 406 3.05 16.55 -2.75
C PRO A 406 1.55 16.26 -2.81
N PHE A 407 0.84 16.63 -1.76
CA PHE A 407 -0.61 16.57 -1.67
C PHE A 407 -1.19 17.94 -1.43
N THR A 408 -2.13 18.33 -2.28
CA THR A 408 -2.87 19.57 -2.10
C THR A 408 -4.11 19.31 -1.26
N LEU A 409 -4.21 19.97 -0.10
CA LEU A 409 -5.36 19.89 0.78
C LEU A 409 -6.05 21.26 0.87
N ARG A 410 -7.37 21.29 0.65
CA ARG A 410 -8.18 22.46 0.98
C ARG A 410 -8.39 22.49 2.49
N ILE A 411 -8.04 23.61 3.11
CA ILE A 411 -8.06 23.75 4.57
C ILE A 411 -9.11 24.76 5.03
N SER A 412 -9.76 24.43 6.13
CA SER A 412 -10.66 25.34 6.84
C SER A 412 -9.88 26.35 7.67
N GLN A 413 -10.43 27.56 7.81
CA GLN A 413 -9.95 28.54 8.79
C GLN A 413 -10.61 28.41 10.17
N ARG A 414 -11.60 27.52 10.30
CA ARG A 414 -12.29 27.21 11.55
C ARG A 414 -12.36 25.69 11.71
N GLY A 415 -11.83 25.16 12.82
CA GLY A 415 -11.78 23.72 13.09
C GLY A 415 -10.44 23.06 12.76
N GLU A 416 -10.36 21.76 13.00
CA GLU A 416 -9.16 20.95 12.76
C GLU A 416 -9.06 20.54 11.30
N ASN A 417 -7.88 20.72 10.71
CA ASN A 417 -7.54 20.23 9.38
C ASN A 417 -6.79 18.90 9.52
N LYS A 418 -7.24 17.87 8.82
CA LYS A 418 -6.63 16.53 8.82
C LYS A 418 -6.53 15.98 7.40
N LEU A 419 -5.51 15.16 7.16
CA LEU A 419 -5.38 14.33 5.96
C LEU A 419 -5.33 12.86 6.37
N GLU A 420 -6.18 12.04 5.79
CA GLU A 420 -6.13 10.59 5.95
C GLU A 420 -5.48 9.94 4.73
N VAL A 421 -4.53 9.03 4.97
CA VAL A 421 -3.87 8.22 3.96
C VAL A 421 -3.99 6.75 4.36
N TYR A 422 -4.55 5.92 3.49
CA TYR A 422 -4.64 4.48 3.71
C TYR A 422 -3.48 3.82 3.00
N MET A 423 -2.55 3.28 3.78
CA MET A 423 -1.31 2.69 3.25
C MET A 423 -1.48 1.19 3.00
N THR A 424 -0.85 0.69 1.94
CA THR A 424 -0.96 -0.70 1.51
C THR A 424 0.40 -1.29 1.14
N GLN A 425 0.53 -2.62 1.22
CA GLN A 425 1.63 -3.41 0.67
C GLN A 425 1.10 -4.48 -0.28
N GLY A 426 1.69 -4.57 -1.47
CA GLY A 426 1.34 -5.57 -2.48
C GLY A 426 1.49 -5.05 -3.91
N GLU A 427 1.34 -5.95 -4.88
CA GLU A 427 1.70 -5.69 -6.29
C GLU A 427 0.51 -5.37 -7.20
N SER A 428 -0.71 -5.46 -6.66
CA SER A 428 -1.95 -5.27 -7.41
C SER A 428 -2.43 -3.81 -7.35
N ASP A 429 -3.12 -3.35 -8.40
CA ASP A 429 -3.82 -2.07 -8.39
C ASP A 429 -5.19 -2.15 -7.67
N ASP A 430 -5.68 -3.36 -7.38
CA ASP A 430 -6.96 -3.62 -6.72
C ASP A 430 -6.87 -3.48 -5.18
N PRO A 431 -7.58 -2.51 -4.57
CA PRO A 431 -7.66 -2.31 -3.12
C PRO A 431 -8.08 -3.54 -2.31
N MET A 432 -8.72 -4.56 -2.91
CA MET A 432 -9.16 -5.77 -2.21
C MET A 432 -8.07 -6.84 -2.07
N THR A 433 -6.97 -6.70 -2.80
CA THR A 433 -5.97 -7.78 -2.93
C THR A 433 -4.65 -7.49 -2.21
N CYS A 434 -4.44 -6.26 -1.76
CA CYS A 434 -3.23 -5.86 -1.04
C CYS A 434 -3.46 -5.79 0.48
N ALA A 435 -2.39 -6.00 1.24
CA ALA A 435 -2.41 -5.86 2.68
C ALA A 435 -2.48 -4.39 3.06
N TYR A 436 -3.38 -4.01 3.98
CA TYR A 436 -3.44 -2.66 4.52
C TYR A 436 -2.51 -2.56 5.73
N LEU A 437 -1.76 -1.47 5.80
CA LEU A 437 -0.86 -1.20 6.92
C LEU A 437 -1.55 -0.39 8.03
N GLY A 438 -2.58 0.37 7.68
CA GLY A 438 -3.32 1.19 8.62
C GLY A 438 -3.87 2.48 8.00
N ARG A 439 -4.57 3.26 8.82
CA ARG A 439 -5.06 4.59 8.49
C ARG A 439 -4.14 5.65 9.08
N TYR A 440 -3.35 6.29 8.24
CA TYR A 440 -2.36 7.31 8.61
C TYR A 440 -3.02 8.69 8.59
N VAL A 441 -3.22 9.28 9.76
CA VAL A 441 -3.91 10.56 9.96
C VAL A 441 -2.89 11.65 10.28
N PHE A 442 -2.65 12.56 9.34
CA PHE A 442 -1.87 13.76 9.56
C PHE A 442 -2.74 14.88 10.12
N SER A 443 -2.27 15.50 11.20
CA SER A 443 -2.94 16.58 11.93
C SER A 443 -2.01 17.79 12.12
N ASP A 444 -2.44 18.79 12.88
CA ASP A 444 -1.69 20.04 13.12
C ASP A 444 -1.34 20.84 11.86
N ILE A 445 -2.15 20.67 10.80
CA ILE A 445 -2.01 21.37 9.53
C ILE A 445 -2.33 22.86 9.75
N PRO A 446 -1.37 23.77 9.51
CA PRO A 446 -1.55 25.19 9.81
C PRO A 446 -2.67 25.81 8.97
N ALA A 447 -3.41 26.74 9.58
CA ALA A 447 -4.35 27.57 8.83
C ALA A 447 -3.55 28.57 7.97
N LEU A 448 -3.68 28.44 6.65
CA LEU A 448 -3.01 29.32 5.69
C LEU A 448 -4.00 30.33 5.09
N ALA A 449 -3.49 31.51 4.75
CA ALA A 449 -4.28 32.59 4.14
C ALA A 449 -4.91 32.15 2.81
N ALA A 450 -4.19 31.36 2.02
CA ALA A 450 -4.63 30.83 0.73
C ALA A 450 -5.71 29.73 0.83
N ARG A 451 -6.11 29.30 2.05
CA ARG A 451 -7.08 28.20 2.30
C ARG A 451 -6.72 26.88 1.58
N GLN A 452 -5.46 26.72 1.23
CA GLN A 452 -4.91 25.56 0.57
C GLN A 452 -3.52 25.32 1.14
N ALA A 453 -3.22 24.09 1.54
CA ALA A 453 -1.93 23.64 2.01
C ALA A 453 -1.34 22.62 1.02
N ILE A 454 -0.03 22.67 0.82
CA ILE A 454 0.71 21.64 0.08
C ILE A 454 1.49 20.84 1.11
N LEU A 455 1.18 19.56 1.23
CA LEU A 455 1.77 18.64 2.18
C LEU A 455 2.73 17.71 1.43
N ASP A 456 4.02 17.82 1.70
CA ASP A 456 5.02 16.92 1.16
C ASP A 456 5.10 15.68 2.04
N ILE A 457 4.43 14.61 1.61
CA ILE A 457 4.39 13.33 2.33
C ILE A 457 5.57 12.49 1.86
N THR A 458 6.42 12.10 2.81
CA THR A 458 7.56 11.20 2.58
C THR A 458 7.20 9.80 3.04
N TYR A 459 7.28 8.87 2.11
CA TYR A 459 7.11 7.44 2.31
C TYR A 459 8.49 6.79 2.27
N ALA A 460 8.84 6.00 3.27
CA ALA A 460 10.15 5.39 3.35
C ALA A 460 10.10 3.98 3.90
N TYR A 461 11.03 3.15 3.43
CA TYR A 461 11.49 1.97 4.14
C TYR A 461 12.84 2.29 4.79
N ASP A 462 12.98 1.99 6.07
CA ASP A 462 14.27 2.10 6.77
C ASP A 462 15.18 0.90 6.46
N LYS A 463 16.32 0.81 7.16
CA LYS A 463 17.29 -0.29 6.99
C LYS A 463 16.73 -1.67 7.40
N ASN A 464 15.68 -1.70 8.22
CA ASN A 464 15.03 -2.93 8.70
C ASN A 464 13.87 -3.36 7.78
N GLY A 465 13.59 -2.59 6.72
CA GLY A 465 12.42 -2.78 5.87
C GLY A 465 11.11 -2.38 6.55
N VAL A 466 11.16 -1.54 7.59
CA VAL A 466 9.97 -1.00 8.28
C VAL A 466 9.54 0.31 7.62
N VAL A 467 8.23 0.45 7.43
CA VAL A 467 7.59 1.60 6.79
C VAL A 467 7.56 2.78 7.74
N ASN A 468 8.16 3.88 7.32
CA ASN A 468 8.12 5.16 8.00
C ASN A 468 7.45 6.18 7.07
N VAL A 469 6.33 6.76 7.52
CA VAL A 469 5.63 7.81 6.78
C VAL A 469 5.70 9.10 7.59
N SER A 470 6.00 10.21 6.93
CA SER A 470 6.03 11.54 7.55
C SER A 470 5.51 12.59 6.58
N ALA A 471 5.12 13.76 7.08
CA ALA A 471 4.66 14.85 6.22
C ALA A 471 5.14 16.20 6.73
N VAL A 472 5.43 17.11 5.80
CA VAL A 472 5.81 18.50 6.08
C VAL A 472 4.89 19.42 5.28
N GLU A 473 4.38 20.49 5.90
CA GLU A 473 3.69 21.54 5.14
C GLU A 473 4.73 22.43 4.44
N ARG A 474 4.64 22.50 3.11
CA ARG A 474 5.69 23.05 2.24
C ARG A 474 6.01 24.52 2.49
N SER A 475 5.00 25.37 2.72
CA SER A 475 5.20 26.82 2.80
C SER A 475 5.84 27.25 4.12
N THR A 476 5.53 26.56 5.20
CA THR A 476 6.02 26.84 6.56
C THR A 476 7.21 25.98 6.95
N GLY A 477 7.44 24.84 6.26
CA GLY A 477 8.43 23.85 6.63
C GLY A 477 8.10 23.10 7.93
N LYS A 478 6.87 23.25 8.45
CA LYS A 478 6.44 22.65 9.71
C LYS A 478 6.19 21.15 9.53
N PRO A 479 6.83 20.25 10.31
CA PRO A 479 6.47 18.84 10.35
C PRO A 479 5.05 18.66 10.92
N LEU A 480 4.30 17.73 10.34
CA LEU A 480 2.95 17.39 10.78
C LEU A 480 2.97 16.23 11.77
N SER A 481 2.01 16.24 12.69
CA SER A 481 1.79 15.16 13.64
C SER A 481 1.08 14.00 12.94
N LEU A 482 1.64 12.79 13.03
CA LEU A 482 1.07 11.56 12.48
C LEU A 482 0.45 10.72 13.60
N SER A 483 -0.78 10.26 13.40
CA SER A 483 -1.43 9.20 14.17
C SER A 483 -1.72 8.02 13.24
N ILE A 484 -1.33 6.81 13.61
CA ILE A 484 -1.70 5.59 12.87
C ILE A 484 -2.87 4.97 13.62
N GLU A 485 -4.05 4.96 12.97
CA GLU A 485 -5.30 4.51 13.56
C GLU A 485 -5.71 3.14 12.98
N PRO A 486 -6.44 2.31 13.75
CA PRO A 486 -7.00 1.07 13.24
C PRO A 486 -7.85 1.30 11.99
N LEU A 487 -7.84 0.30 11.12
CA LEU A 487 -8.68 0.33 9.93
C LEU A 487 -10.16 0.30 10.34
N PRO A 488 -11.00 1.17 9.75
CA PRO A 488 -12.45 1.08 9.90
C PRO A 488 -12.97 -0.30 9.46
N SER A 489 -14.03 -0.79 10.11
CA SER A 489 -14.58 -2.13 9.84
C SER A 489 -15.13 -2.32 8.43
N ASP A 490 -15.40 -1.23 7.72
CA ASP A 490 -15.87 -1.25 6.33
C ASP A 490 -14.71 -1.19 5.31
N VAL A 491 -13.45 -1.15 5.75
CA VAL A 491 -12.28 -1.29 4.88
C VAL A 491 -11.86 -2.77 4.88
N PRO A 492 -11.64 -3.42 3.72
CA PRO A 492 -11.44 -2.82 2.39
C PRO A 492 -12.72 -2.61 1.54
N ASP A 493 -13.87 -3.15 1.93
CA ASP A 493 -15.11 -3.14 1.13
C ASP A 493 -15.52 -1.74 0.63
N ARG A 494 -15.27 -0.70 1.42
CA ARG A 494 -15.47 0.71 1.06
C ARG A 494 -14.77 1.06 -0.26
N PHE A 495 -13.56 0.58 -0.46
CA PHE A 495 -12.74 0.90 -1.63
C PHE A 495 -13.02 0.00 -2.84
N ALA A 496 -13.80 -1.07 -2.67
CA ALA A 496 -14.37 -1.82 -3.79
C ALA A 496 -15.49 -1.04 -4.51
N LEU A 497 -16.14 -0.10 -3.81
CA LEU A 497 -17.17 0.75 -4.38
C LEU A 497 -16.55 1.93 -5.14
N PRO A 498 -17.22 2.44 -6.20
CA PRO A 498 -16.81 3.68 -6.83
C PRO A 498 -16.69 4.80 -5.80
N PRO A 499 -15.68 5.68 -5.91
CA PRO A 499 -15.59 6.87 -5.08
C PRO A 499 -16.94 7.59 -5.12
N ALA A 500 -17.46 7.93 -3.95
CA ALA A 500 -18.66 8.75 -3.87
C ALA A 500 -18.42 9.97 -4.74
N GLN A 501 -19.22 10.13 -5.81
CA GLN A 501 -19.18 11.31 -6.67
C GLN A 501 -19.66 12.50 -5.84
N ASN A 502 -18.78 13.04 -4.99
CA ASN A 502 -18.97 14.29 -4.29
C ASN A 502 -18.75 15.42 -5.31
N VAL A 503 -19.63 15.48 -6.31
CA VAL A 503 -19.84 16.69 -7.10
C VAL A 503 -20.65 17.61 -6.21
N ALA A 504 -19.99 18.31 -5.30
CA ALA A 504 -20.54 19.56 -4.80
C ALA A 504 -20.63 20.50 -6.00
N ARG A 505 -21.76 20.46 -6.73
CA ARG A 505 -22.07 21.40 -7.82
C ARG A 505 -22.01 22.79 -7.19
N GLU A 506 -21.08 23.62 -7.66
CA GLU A 506 -21.10 25.03 -7.26
C GLU A 506 -22.32 25.68 -7.89
N HIS A 507 -23.10 26.42 -7.09
CA HIS A 507 -24.31 27.08 -7.57
C HIS A 507 -23.96 28.06 -8.69
N LEU A 508 -24.57 27.89 -9.86
CA LEU A 508 -24.33 28.71 -11.04
C LEU A 508 -25.31 29.89 -11.06
N THR A 509 -24.83 31.10 -11.30
CA THR A 509 -25.69 32.28 -11.52
C THR A 509 -25.41 32.88 -12.89
N VAL A 510 -26.42 32.90 -13.75
CA VAL A 510 -26.32 33.39 -15.14
C VAL A 510 -27.26 34.58 -15.35
N TYR A 511 -26.77 35.65 -15.98
CA TYR A 511 -27.62 36.72 -16.49
C TYR A 511 -27.66 36.73 -18.01
N LEU A 512 -28.85 36.59 -18.59
CA LEU A 512 -29.07 36.76 -20.02
C LEU A 512 -29.35 38.24 -20.30
N SER A 513 -28.55 38.86 -21.17
CA SER A 513 -28.62 40.29 -21.50
C SER A 513 -29.00 40.48 -22.96
N PHE A 514 -30.13 41.14 -23.20
CA PHE A 514 -30.70 41.33 -24.54
C PHE A 514 -30.63 42.79 -24.99
N ASP A 515 -30.00 43.01 -26.14
CA ASP A 515 -30.16 44.25 -26.91
C ASP A 515 -31.62 44.36 -27.39
N LEU A 516 -32.28 45.49 -27.12
CA LEU A 516 -33.64 45.80 -27.57
C LEU A 516 -33.69 47.06 -28.46
N SER A 517 -32.59 47.38 -29.13
CA SER A 517 -32.51 48.48 -30.10
C SER A 517 -33.40 48.24 -31.33
N GLY A 518 -33.58 49.26 -32.17
CA GLY A 518 -34.47 49.19 -33.32
C GLY A 518 -34.17 48.05 -34.31
N SER A 519 -32.91 47.62 -34.43
CA SER A 519 -32.47 46.52 -35.31
C SER A 519 -33.03 45.17 -34.87
N MET A 520 -33.37 45.01 -33.59
CA MET A 520 -33.95 43.79 -33.05
C MET A 520 -35.46 43.65 -33.37
N SER A 521 -36.08 44.64 -34.01
CA SER A 521 -37.52 44.62 -34.27
C SER A 521 -37.96 43.51 -35.25
N GLY A 522 -39.08 42.85 -34.92
CA GLY A 522 -39.67 41.79 -35.75
C GLY A 522 -39.04 40.41 -35.51
N ALA A 523 -38.51 39.80 -36.56
CA ALA A 523 -37.98 38.43 -36.52
C ALA A 523 -36.79 38.25 -35.54
N PRO A 524 -35.81 39.18 -35.44
CA PRO A 524 -34.67 39.04 -34.53
C PRO A 524 -35.06 38.88 -33.05
N LEU A 525 -35.92 39.75 -32.52
CA LEU A 525 -36.41 39.63 -31.14
C LEU A 525 -37.23 38.35 -30.93
N THR A 526 -38.00 37.92 -31.93
CA THR A 526 -38.78 36.68 -31.84
C THR A 526 -37.86 35.45 -31.71
N GLU A 527 -36.78 35.40 -32.50
CA GLU A 527 -35.80 34.32 -32.42
C GLU A 527 -34.93 34.41 -31.16
N ALA A 528 -34.57 35.62 -30.70
CA ALA A 528 -33.88 35.81 -29.42
C ALA A 528 -34.71 35.31 -28.23
N LYS A 529 -36.03 35.55 -28.22
CA LYS A 529 -36.94 35.01 -27.20
C LYS A 529 -37.02 33.49 -27.25
N LYS A 530 -37.12 32.89 -28.46
CA LYS A 530 -37.08 31.43 -28.61
C LYS A 530 -35.78 30.83 -28.08
N ALA A 531 -34.65 31.43 -28.42
CA ALA A 531 -33.33 31.00 -27.94
C ALA A 531 -33.23 31.08 -26.41
N ALA A 532 -33.77 32.15 -25.80
CA ALA A 532 -33.86 32.30 -24.36
C ALA A 532 -34.72 31.21 -23.70
N HIS A 533 -35.89 30.90 -24.27
CA HIS A 533 -36.74 29.81 -23.78
C HIS A 533 -36.06 28.45 -23.89
N ALA A 534 -35.35 28.19 -24.99
CA ALA A 534 -34.56 26.97 -25.17
C ALA A 534 -33.47 26.86 -24.10
N PHE A 535 -32.73 27.95 -23.83
CA PHE A 535 -31.73 28.03 -22.76
C PHE A 535 -32.33 27.66 -21.39
N ILE A 536 -33.46 28.27 -21.01
CA ILE A 536 -34.12 27.97 -19.74
C ILE A 536 -34.58 26.50 -19.67
N SER A 537 -35.06 25.94 -20.78
CA SER A 537 -35.56 24.57 -20.82
C SER A 537 -34.46 23.51 -20.68
N GLN A 538 -33.23 23.82 -21.09
CA GLN A 538 -32.09 22.92 -21.05
C GLN A 538 -31.21 23.13 -19.82
N CYS A 539 -31.35 24.27 -19.15
CA CYS A 539 -30.62 24.59 -17.93
C CYS A 539 -31.20 23.83 -16.73
N ASP A 540 -30.33 23.20 -15.92
CA ASP A 540 -30.72 22.62 -14.64
C ASP A 540 -30.93 23.71 -13.59
N LEU A 541 -32.18 24.17 -13.45
CA LEU A 541 -32.55 25.22 -12.49
C LEU A 541 -32.48 24.77 -11.03
N SER A 542 -32.27 23.48 -10.72
CA SER A 542 -32.05 23.03 -9.34
C SER A 542 -30.71 23.52 -8.78
N SER A 543 -29.71 23.71 -9.65
CA SER A 543 -28.37 24.21 -9.31
C SER A 543 -28.00 25.53 -10.00
N THR A 544 -28.90 26.09 -10.80
CA THR A 544 -28.66 27.33 -11.57
C THR A 544 -29.73 28.39 -11.32
N SER A 545 -29.33 29.62 -11.01
CA SER A 545 -30.21 30.78 -10.99
C SER A 545 -30.01 31.64 -12.23
N VAL A 546 -31.09 31.92 -12.95
CA VAL A 546 -31.04 32.72 -14.18
C VAL A 546 -31.74 34.07 -13.96
N GLY A 547 -31.13 35.16 -14.43
CA GLY A 547 -31.69 36.51 -14.44
C GLY A 547 -31.74 37.09 -15.85
N LEU A 548 -32.47 38.19 -16.03
CA LEU A 548 -32.69 38.83 -17.32
C LEU A 548 -32.40 40.33 -17.24
N ILE A 549 -31.63 40.82 -18.19
CA ILE A 549 -31.34 42.24 -18.40
C ILE A 549 -31.71 42.59 -19.83
N SER A 550 -32.34 43.74 -20.04
CA SER A 550 -32.50 44.34 -21.36
C SER A 550 -31.83 45.70 -21.43
N PHE A 551 -31.34 46.07 -22.61
CA PHE A 551 -30.68 47.36 -22.79
C PHE A 551 -30.85 47.91 -24.21
N SER A 552 -30.84 49.25 -24.33
CA SER A 552 -30.68 49.99 -25.59
C SER A 552 -30.15 51.40 -25.32
N ASP A 553 -31.00 52.35 -24.97
CA ASP A 553 -30.59 53.69 -24.47
C ASP A 553 -30.47 53.73 -22.94
N ASN A 554 -31.17 52.81 -22.26
CA ASN A 554 -31.14 52.58 -20.82
C ASN A 554 -30.95 51.08 -20.55
N VAL A 555 -30.58 50.73 -19.31
CA VAL A 555 -30.48 49.32 -18.87
C VAL A 555 -31.60 49.02 -17.88
N LEU A 556 -32.30 47.91 -18.07
CA LEU A 556 -33.36 47.44 -17.18
C LEU A 556 -33.08 45.99 -16.73
N VAL A 557 -33.18 45.74 -15.42
CA VAL A 557 -33.14 44.39 -14.87
C VAL A 557 -34.57 43.83 -14.85
N ASP A 558 -34.95 43.10 -15.90
CA ASP A 558 -36.31 42.57 -16.07
C ASP A 558 -36.68 41.53 -15.01
N ILE A 559 -35.71 40.71 -14.59
CA ILE A 559 -35.87 39.81 -13.45
C ILE A 559 -34.51 39.54 -12.79
N LYS A 560 -34.49 39.53 -11.45
CA LYS A 560 -33.32 39.09 -10.68
C LYS A 560 -33.16 37.57 -10.80
N ALA A 561 -31.93 37.10 -10.63
CA ALA A 561 -31.63 35.68 -10.73
C ALA A 561 -32.52 34.82 -9.82
N CYS A 562 -33.20 33.84 -10.39
CA CYS A 562 -34.07 32.89 -9.67
C CYS A 562 -34.11 31.53 -10.36
N GLN A 563 -34.71 30.54 -9.70
CA GLN A 563 -34.82 29.14 -10.16
C GLN A 563 -36.24 28.81 -10.68
N ASP A 564 -37.09 29.82 -10.92
CA ASP A 564 -38.50 29.63 -11.28
C ASP A 564 -38.70 29.81 -12.80
N ALA A 565 -38.75 28.68 -13.51
CA ALA A 565 -38.91 28.64 -14.97
C ALA A 565 -40.13 29.43 -15.46
N LYS A 566 -41.26 29.43 -14.71
CA LYS A 566 -42.48 30.14 -15.13
C LYS A 566 -42.30 31.65 -15.05
N LYS A 567 -41.63 32.14 -14.01
CA LYS A 567 -41.30 33.58 -13.88
C LYS A 567 -40.32 34.03 -14.95
N LEU A 568 -39.32 33.20 -15.24
CA LEU A 568 -38.31 33.47 -16.29
C LEU A 568 -38.95 33.51 -17.67
N SER A 569 -39.77 32.51 -18.01
CA SER A 569 -40.54 32.47 -19.25
C SER A 569 -41.40 33.73 -19.43
N LYS A 570 -42.13 34.13 -18.38
CA LYS A 570 -42.96 35.34 -18.40
C LYS A 570 -42.15 36.62 -18.61
N ALA A 571 -40.96 36.71 -18.02
CA ALA A 571 -40.06 37.85 -18.20
C ALA A 571 -39.54 37.93 -19.65
N ILE A 572 -39.14 36.79 -20.23
CA ILE A 572 -38.70 36.67 -21.63
C ILE A 572 -39.81 37.10 -22.59
N ASP A 573 -41.03 36.60 -22.40
CA ASP A 573 -42.18 36.93 -23.24
C ASP A 573 -42.50 38.44 -23.20
N GLY A 574 -42.23 39.09 -22.07
CA GLY A 574 -42.43 40.52 -21.84
C GLY A 574 -41.41 41.46 -22.50
N LEU A 575 -40.33 40.95 -23.12
CA LEU A 575 -39.36 41.79 -23.81
C LEU A 575 -39.98 42.43 -25.07
N THR A 576 -39.90 43.75 -25.20
CA THR A 576 -40.47 44.48 -26.35
C THR A 576 -39.58 45.65 -26.73
N ILE A 577 -39.41 45.88 -28.04
CA ILE A 577 -38.64 47.03 -28.55
C ILE A 577 -39.23 48.35 -28.04
N GLY A 578 -38.36 49.31 -27.71
CA GLY A 578 -38.74 50.62 -27.16
C GLY A 578 -38.89 50.66 -25.64
N ARG A 579 -38.82 49.52 -24.95
CA ARG A 579 -38.93 49.44 -23.48
C ARG A 579 -37.73 50.04 -22.74
N THR A 580 -36.56 50.03 -23.37
CA THR A 580 -35.30 50.59 -22.84
C THR A 580 -34.80 51.77 -23.67
N GLY A 581 -35.61 52.26 -24.63
CA GLY A 581 -35.19 53.16 -25.71
C GLY A 581 -35.06 52.44 -27.05
N GLY A 582 -34.65 53.15 -28.10
CA GLY A 582 -34.54 52.62 -29.48
C GLY A 582 -33.15 52.73 -30.11
N GLY A 583 -32.22 53.44 -29.46
CA GLY A 583 -30.83 53.58 -29.89
C GLY A 583 -29.89 52.57 -29.25
N ASN A 584 -28.61 52.93 -29.13
CA ASN A 584 -27.49 52.04 -28.80
C ASN A 584 -26.46 52.72 -27.86
N GLU A 585 -26.94 53.60 -26.97
CA GLU A 585 -26.11 54.41 -26.07
C GLU A 585 -25.68 53.67 -24.78
N ALA A 586 -26.43 52.67 -24.33
CA ALA A 586 -26.18 51.94 -23.09
C ALA A 586 -25.59 50.54 -23.30
N HIS A 587 -25.00 49.98 -22.24
CA HIS A 587 -24.46 48.61 -22.19
C HIS A 587 -24.76 47.93 -20.84
N PRO A 588 -24.86 46.59 -20.76
CA PRO A 588 -25.33 45.92 -19.55
C PRO A 588 -24.27 45.76 -18.44
N PHE A 589 -22.98 45.97 -18.74
CA PHE A 589 -21.86 45.56 -17.88
C PHE A 589 -21.83 46.18 -16.48
N ASP A 590 -22.24 47.43 -16.31
CA ASP A 590 -22.26 48.06 -14.97
C ASP A 590 -23.30 47.37 -14.05
N GLU A 591 -24.47 46.99 -14.58
CA GLU A 591 -25.49 46.26 -13.82
C GLU A 591 -25.12 44.78 -13.65
N ILE A 592 -24.52 44.13 -14.67
CA ILE A 592 -23.97 42.77 -14.54
C ILE A 592 -22.97 42.72 -13.38
N HIS A 593 -21.99 43.63 -13.37
CA HIS A 593 -20.99 43.72 -12.31
C HIS A 593 -21.66 43.88 -10.95
N LYS A 594 -22.62 44.80 -10.80
CA LYS A 594 -23.33 45.04 -9.55
C LYS A 594 -24.15 43.85 -9.07
N LEU A 595 -24.76 43.08 -9.97
CA LEU A 595 -25.63 41.95 -9.63
C LEU A 595 -24.84 40.68 -9.31
N LEU A 596 -23.70 40.48 -9.96
CA LEU A 596 -22.88 39.27 -9.78
C LEU A 596 -21.71 39.47 -8.82
N THR A 597 -21.34 40.71 -8.48
CA THR A 597 -20.33 40.98 -7.44
C THR A 597 -20.88 40.60 -6.06
N GLY A 598 -20.21 39.68 -5.38
CA GLY A 598 -20.63 39.17 -4.07
C GLY A 598 -21.57 37.96 -4.11
N VAL A 599 -21.94 37.47 -5.29
CA VAL A 599 -22.63 36.19 -5.46
C VAL A 599 -21.60 35.05 -5.33
N THR A 600 -21.91 34.05 -4.52
CA THR A 600 -21.06 32.86 -4.34
C THR A 600 -21.29 31.84 -5.45
N GLY A 601 -20.23 31.17 -5.89
CA GLY A 601 -20.30 30.16 -6.95
C GLY A 601 -19.89 30.72 -8.31
N VAL A 602 -20.26 30.02 -9.37
CA VAL A 602 -19.84 30.35 -10.74
C VAL A 602 -20.77 31.42 -11.31
N ARG A 603 -20.19 32.43 -11.99
CA ARG A 603 -20.89 33.67 -12.37
C ARG A 603 -20.70 33.93 -13.86
N TYR A 604 -21.79 33.85 -14.62
CA TYR A 604 -21.77 34.11 -16.05
C TYR A 604 -22.73 35.23 -16.44
N ALA A 605 -22.39 35.94 -17.51
CA ALA A 605 -23.29 36.82 -18.21
C ALA A 605 -23.25 36.53 -19.71
N LEU A 606 -24.41 36.22 -20.29
CA LEU A 606 -24.55 36.03 -21.72
C LEU A 606 -25.08 37.32 -22.34
N VAL A 607 -24.33 37.91 -23.27
CA VAL A 607 -24.65 39.23 -23.85
C VAL A 607 -24.94 39.06 -25.34
N LEU A 608 -26.19 39.30 -25.72
CA LEU A 608 -26.65 39.23 -27.11
C LEU A 608 -26.56 40.61 -27.76
N ALA A 609 -25.90 40.69 -28.93
CA ALA A 609 -25.82 41.90 -29.75
C ALA A 609 -26.08 41.58 -31.24
N ASP A 610 -26.84 42.43 -31.93
CA ASP A 610 -27.18 42.26 -33.37
C ASP A 610 -26.60 43.36 -34.28
N GLY A 611 -25.90 44.34 -33.71
CA GLY A 611 -25.38 45.52 -34.40
C GLY A 611 -24.15 46.16 -33.73
N VAL A 612 -23.87 47.42 -34.08
CA VAL A 612 -22.70 48.18 -33.59
C VAL A 612 -23.13 49.15 -32.50
N TRP A 613 -22.48 49.06 -31.34
CA TRP A 613 -22.75 49.95 -30.20
C TRP A 613 -22.03 51.30 -30.34
N SER A 614 -22.66 52.39 -29.90
CA SER A 614 -22.12 53.75 -30.10
C SER A 614 -20.83 54.02 -29.32
N ASN A 615 -20.64 53.40 -28.14
CA ASN A 615 -19.49 53.59 -27.27
C ASN A 615 -18.81 52.26 -26.88
N GLN A 616 -18.27 51.57 -27.90
CA GLN A 616 -17.59 50.29 -27.73
C GLN A 616 -16.41 50.36 -26.74
N SER A 617 -15.63 51.46 -26.74
CA SER A 617 -14.47 51.58 -25.85
C SER A 617 -14.85 51.55 -24.37
N ARG A 618 -15.95 52.23 -23.99
CA ARG A 618 -16.47 52.20 -22.62
C ARG A 618 -17.02 50.82 -22.27
N ALA A 619 -17.76 50.19 -23.19
CA ALA A 619 -18.30 48.85 -22.98
C ALA A 619 -17.18 47.80 -22.76
N ILE A 620 -16.10 47.84 -23.55
CA ILE A 620 -14.92 46.98 -23.37
C ILE A 620 -14.26 47.23 -22.01
N GLN A 621 -14.11 48.49 -21.60
CA GLN A 621 -13.53 48.82 -20.29
C GLN A 621 -14.35 48.24 -19.14
N GLN A 622 -15.69 48.29 -19.20
CA GLN A 622 -16.54 47.75 -18.14
C GLN A 622 -16.66 46.23 -18.19
N ALA A 623 -16.59 45.61 -19.36
CA ALA A 623 -16.47 44.15 -19.49
C ALA A 623 -15.19 43.65 -18.80
N LYS A 624 -14.05 44.33 -19.00
CA LYS A 624 -12.81 44.01 -18.29
C LYS A 624 -12.94 44.08 -16.77
N ARG A 625 -13.68 45.05 -16.24
CA ARG A 625 -13.97 45.11 -14.79
C ARG A 625 -14.79 43.92 -14.31
N CYS A 626 -15.70 43.40 -15.13
CA CYS A 626 -16.43 42.16 -14.83
C CYS A 626 -15.47 40.96 -14.80
N HIS A 627 -14.54 40.86 -15.75
CA HIS A 627 -13.54 39.80 -15.78
C HIS A 627 -12.61 39.86 -14.55
N GLU A 628 -12.15 41.05 -14.16
CA GLU A 628 -11.34 41.27 -12.95
C GLU A 628 -12.10 40.87 -11.67
N ALA A 629 -13.43 41.00 -11.66
CA ALA A 629 -14.29 40.53 -10.59
C ALA A 629 -14.58 39.02 -10.65
N GLY A 630 -14.04 38.29 -11.64
CA GLY A 630 -14.23 36.86 -11.88
C GLY A 630 -15.62 36.49 -12.40
N ILE A 631 -16.21 37.37 -13.21
CA ILE A 631 -17.46 37.13 -13.94
C ILE A 631 -17.10 36.78 -15.39
N GLU A 632 -17.52 35.61 -15.84
CA GLU A 632 -17.32 35.16 -17.21
C GLU A 632 -18.41 35.76 -18.13
N ILE A 633 -17.99 36.32 -19.26
CA ILE A 633 -18.87 36.96 -20.24
C ILE A 633 -18.82 36.17 -21.54
N VAL A 634 -20.00 35.73 -21.96
CA VAL A 634 -20.23 35.05 -23.23
C VAL A 634 -20.90 36.03 -24.19
N GLY A 635 -20.15 36.51 -25.19
CA GLY A 635 -20.68 37.38 -26.23
C GLY A 635 -21.31 36.57 -27.34
N VAL A 636 -22.60 36.79 -27.61
CA VAL A 636 -23.31 36.15 -28.73
C VAL A 636 -23.71 37.22 -29.73
N GLY A 637 -23.18 37.11 -30.94
CA GLY A 637 -23.45 38.01 -32.06
C GLY A 637 -24.21 37.35 -33.18
N PHE A 638 -25.07 38.10 -33.85
CA PHE A 638 -25.63 37.71 -35.15
C PHE A 638 -25.87 38.95 -36.03
N GLY A 639 -26.14 38.74 -37.32
CA GLY A 639 -26.45 39.85 -38.23
C GLY A 639 -25.30 40.83 -38.41
N GLY A 640 -25.52 42.10 -38.05
CA GLY A 640 -24.58 43.21 -38.24
C GLY A 640 -23.60 43.42 -37.07
N ALA A 641 -23.54 42.48 -36.12
CA ALA A 641 -22.70 42.61 -34.94
C ALA A 641 -21.19 42.65 -35.27
N ASP A 642 -20.46 43.53 -34.59
CA ASP A 642 -19.01 43.66 -34.77
C ASP A 642 -18.27 42.52 -34.04
N ARG A 643 -17.67 41.62 -34.84
CA ARG A 643 -16.94 40.45 -34.33
C ARG A 643 -15.74 40.82 -33.45
N LYS A 644 -15.00 41.87 -33.79
CA LYS A 644 -13.84 42.30 -32.99
C LYS A 644 -14.28 42.85 -31.65
N PHE A 645 -15.42 43.55 -31.65
CA PHE A 645 -16.03 44.05 -30.43
C PHE A 645 -16.54 42.92 -29.53
N LEU A 646 -17.25 41.93 -30.09
CA LEU A 646 -17.72 40.75 -29.36
C LEU A 646 -16.58 39.96 -28.72
N GLN A 647 -15.48 39.76 -29.46
CA GLN A 647 -14.27 39.15 -28.91
C GLN A 647 -13.68 39.99 -27.77
N ALA A 648 -13.66 41.32 -27.92
CA ALA A 648 -13.07 42.21 -26.92
C ALA A 648 -13.88 42.32 -25.61
N ILE A 649 -15.18 42.04 -25.64
CA ILE A 649 -16.04 42.02 -24.43
C ILE A 649 -16.16 40.62 -23.80
N SER A 650 -15.86 39.56 -24.55
CA SER A 650 -15.95 38.17 -24.07
C SER A 650 -14.73 37.81 -23.23
N SER A 651 -14.87 36.84 -22.32
CA SER A 651 -13.78 36.46 -21.40
C SER A 651 -12.67 35.63 -22.08
N SER A 652 -12.98 34.93 -23.17
CA SER A 652 -12.01 34.29 -24.05
C SER A 652 -12.52 34.24 -25.49
N ASP A 653 -11.67 33.86 -26.45
CA ASP A 653 -12.07 33.65 -27.84
C ASP A 653 -13.12 32.53 -27.99
N GLU A 654 -13.09 31.53 -27.10
CA GLU A 654 -14.07 30.44 -27.03
C GLU A 654 -15.45 30.92 -26.54
N HIS A 655 -15.49 32.01 -25.76
CA HIS A 655 -16.73 32.62 -25.26
C HIS A 655 -17.33 33.68 -26.21
N SER A 656 -16.82 33.81 -27.43
CA SER A 656 -17.32 34.73 -28.44
C SER A 656 -17.96 33.98 -29.61
N PHE A 657 -19.29 33.88 -29.60
CA PHE A 657 -20.06 33.18 -30.63
C PHE A 657 -20.59 34.16 -31.69
N PHE A 658 -20.38 33.85 -32.97
CA PHE A 658 -21.04 34.56 -34.07
C PHE A 658 -21.87 33.58 -34.88
N THR A 659 -23.19 33.74 -34.86
CA THR A 659 -24.15 32.77 -35.41
C THR A 659 -25.09 33.42 -36.42
N ASN A 660 -25.73 32.59 -37.24
CA ASN A 660 -26.82 33.03 -38.11
C ASN A 660 -28.13 33.08 -37.29
N MET A 661 -29.05 33.97 -37.64
CA MET A 661 -30.32 34.13 -36.91
C MET A 661 -31.09 32.81 -36.73
N ASN A 662 -31.07 31.93 -37.74
CA ASN A 662 -31.76 30.63 -37.71
C ASN A 662 -31.07 29.59 -36.80
N ALA A 663 -29.82 29.83 -36.39
CA ALA A 663 -29.03 28.94 -35.54
C ALA A 663 -28.87 29.48 -34.10
N LEU A 664 -29.48 30.64 -33.79
CA LEU A 664 -29.37 31.27 -32.47
C LEU A 664 -29.91 30.38 -31.34
N THR A 665 -30.99 29.64 -31.61
CA THR A 665 -31.58 28.70 -30.66
C THR A 665 -30.65 27.53 -30.35
N GLU A 666 -29.94 27.03 -31.36
CA GLU A 666 -28.94 25.96 -31.20
C GLU A 666 -27.74 26.48 -30.40
N THR A 667 -27.23 27.67 -30.73
CA THR A 667 -26.12 28.28 -29.97
C THR A 667 -26.45 28.47 -28.49
N PHE A 668 -27.64 28.98 -28.15
CA PHE A 668 -28.06 29.10 -26.74
C PHE A 668 -28.27 27.75 -26.06
N SER A 669 -28.72 26.73 -26.80
CA SER A 669 -28.84 25.36 -26.29
C SER A 669 -27.49 24.76 -25.95
N THR A 670 -26.53 24.86 -26.86
CA THR A 670 -25.14 24.42 -26.64
C THR A 670 -24.52 25.13 -25.45
N ILE A 671 -24.67 26.45 -25.35
CA ILE A 671 -24.14 27.20 -24.20
C ILE A 671 -24.85 26.79 -22.90
N ALA A 672 -26.16 26.51 -22.91
CA ALA A 672 -26.86 26.02 -21.71
C ALA A 672 -26.34 24.65 -21.25
N GLN A 673 -26.06 23.75 -22.20
CA GLN A 673 -25.47 22.44 -21.94
C GLN A 673 -24.05 22.58 -21.41
N GLU A 674 -23.20 23.33 -22.11
CA GLU A 674 -21.82 23.61 -21.71
C GLU A 674 -21.76 24.28 -20.34
N LEU A 675 -22.62 25.25 -20.01
CA LEU A 675 -22.62 25.87 -18.68
C LEU A 675 -23.10 24.90 -17.58
N THR A 676 -24.00 23.98 -17.91
CA THR A 676 -24.44 22.93 -16.98
C THR A 676 -23.35 21.87 -16.79
N GLU A 677 -22.56 21.59 -17.83
CA GLU A 677 -21.42 20.66 -17.84
C GLU A 677 -20.13 21.29 -17.25
N GLU A 678 -19.81 22.55 -17.50
CA GLU A 678 -18.72 23.31 -16.88
C GLU A 678 -19.02 23.62 -15.41
N GLY A 679 -20.29 23.83 -15.05
CA GLY A 679 -20.74 23.81 -13.66
C GLY A 679 -20.54 22.45 -12.97
N SER A 680 -20.36 21.37 -13.75
CA SER A 680 -19.95 20.04 -13.29
C SER A 680 -18.45 19.77 -13.39
N ILE A 681 -17.74 20.51 -14.24
CA ILE A 681 -16.29 20.46 -14.47
C ILE A 681 -15.69 21.81 -14.08
N SER A 682 -15.53 22.03 -12.79
CA SER A 682 -14.49 22.97 -12.38
C SER A 682 -13.16 22.41 -12.90
N LYS A 683 -12.35 23.27 -13.54
CA LYS A 683 -10.88 23.17 -13.53
C LYS A 683 -10.38 23.24 -12.07
N ARG A 684 -10.80 22.29 -11.24
CA ARG A 684 -10.05 21.83 -10.09
C ARG A 684 -8.82 21.17 -10.66
N GLY A 685 -7.68 21.36 -10.01
CA GLY A 685 -6.51 20.51 -10.20
C GLY A 685 -6.87 19.07 -9.87
N GLY A 686 -7.54 18.41 -10.81
CA GLY A 686 -7.62 16.98 -10.89
C GLY A 686 -6.20 16.49 -11.01
N LEU A 687 -5.87 15.60 -10.09
CA LEU A 687 -4.67 14.78 -10.05
C LEU A 687 -4.17 14.49 -11.46
N ARG A 688 -3.10 15.17 -11.86
CA ARG A 688 -2.16 14.61 -12.84
C ARG A 688 -1.08 13.93 -12.01
N PHE A 689 -1.07 12.61 -12.04
CA PHE A 689 0.14 11.85 -11.74
C PHE A 689 1.00 11.77 -13.01
#